data_AF-A0A7L2GL09-F1
#
_entry.id   AF-A0A7L2GL09-F1
#
_cell.length_a   1.000
_cell.length_b   1.000
_cell.length_c   1.000
_cell.angle_alpha   90.00
_cell.angle_beta   90.00
_cell.angle_gamma   90.00
#
_symmetry.space_group_name_H-M   'P 1'
#
loop_
_entity.id
_entity.type
_entity.pdbx_description
1 polymer ?
#
loop_
_entity_poly.entity_id
_entity_poly.type
_entity_poly.pdbx_seq_one_letter_code
_entity_poly.pdbx_strand_id
1 'polypeptide(L)'
;TARWQNQPQRHYGITSPISLAPPKDVDCIHTQKLVEAMKPFGVFEDEEELNHRSVVLGKLSNLVKEWILELGESKNLSPSAVANVGGKIFTFGSYKLGVHTKGADIDAVCVAPRHVERSDFFQSFCEKLKHQEEIKNLRAVEDAYVPVVKFEFDGIEIDLVFARLSVQTVSDNLDLRDDSRLRSLDIRCIRSLNGCRVTDEILHLVPNKENFRLTLRAIKLWAKRRGIYSNVLGFLGGVSWAMLVARTCQLYPNALASTLVNKFFLVFSKWEWPNPVLLKRPEESDLNLPVWDPRVNPCDRYHVMPIITPTYPQQNSTYNVSTSTRAIMVEEFKHGLAVTNEILQGKSDWTKLFEPLNFFQKYKHYIVLNASASTEEHHLEWVGLVESKIRVLVANLERNEFITIAHVNPQSFPGNQELCKQSGYVSMWFLGIVFRKVENAEGVTIDLTYVIQSFTDTVYRQANNLNMLKDGMKIEAAHVKRKHLHYFLPAEALQKRKKQSMPDPSQNASGLQCRRTSLDGSYLDPSRDVDSRTSYNSSSLNKISILDTSTAETERNAVYQRSHGTNNREKIPHIAVPSVSKGLSMPLVDSKMEATVAIRTTGPPIACTVPGYNTVSQLKARFVQEQHELSRTPVTDLKNSAPKRPYSLTSKGRYSPTSEECPKKPVDREKLTGQDSAFKDGSNPEDVRRSTENGVLGGKSMLIPIINTSRSQRLSSKELPDSSSPVPTNSIRIIKRSIKLTLN
;
A
#
# COMPACT_ATOMS: atom_id res chain seq x y z
N THR A 1 -3.12 41.11 28.28
CA THR A 1 -2.69 40.27 29.42
C THR A 1 -2.34 38.89 28.93
N ALA A 2 -1.11 38.41 29.16
CA ALA A 2 -0.64 37.14 28.61
C ALA A 2 -1.06 35.94 29.49
N ARG A 3 -1.74 34.94 28.90
CA ARG A 3 -2.04 33.65 29.56
C ARG A 3 -2.24 32.46 28.60
N TRP A 4 -1.72 32.56 27.38
CA TRP A 4 -1.82 31.55 26.31
C TRP A 4 -0.46 31.06 25.80
N GLN A 5 0.55 31.02 26.67
CA GLN A 5 1.86 30.41 26.40
C GLN A 5 2.13 29.33 27.46
N ASN A 6 2.90 28.30 27.08
CA ASN A 6 3.20 27.10 27.87
C ASN A 6 2.08 26.04 27.98
N GLN A 7 1.37 25.76 26.88
CA GLN A 7 1.32 24.35 26.47
C GLN A 7 2.66 24.01 25.79
N PRO A 8 3.31 22.87 26.10
CA PRO A 8 4.50 22.46 25.36
C PRO A 8 4.12 22.20 23.90
N GLN A 9 4.81 22.81 22.94
CA GLN A 9 4.62 22.49 21.53
C GLN A 9 4.90 21.00 21.32
N ARG A 10 3.86 20.24 20.98
CA ARG A 10 3.95 18.80 20.73
C ARG A 10 4.87 18.58 19.53
N HIS A 11 6.09 18.11 19.78
CA HIS A 11 7.06 17.87 18.73
C HIS A 11 6.67 16.63 17.92
N TYR A 12 6.29 16.82 16.66
CA TYR A 12 5.92 15.75 15.75
C TYR A 12 7.13 15.31 14.91
N GLY A 13 7.46 14.02 14.91
CA GLY A 13 8.55 13.47 14.12
C GLY A 13 9.92 13.43 14.83
N ILE A 14 10.89 12.85 14.12
CA ILE A 14 12.27 12.64 14.61
C ILE A 14 13.19 13.88 14.51
N THR A 15 12.78 14.89 13.75
CA THR A 15 13.50 16.16 13.49
C THR A 15 12.55 17.33 13.65
N SER A 16 13.08 18.53 13.91
CA SER A 16 12.31 19.77 13.86
C SER A 16 11.63 19.98 12.48
N PRO A 17 10.52 20.73 12.42
CA PRO A 17 9.90 21.15 11.16
C PRO A 17 10.82 22.00 10.28
N ILE A 18 10.65 21.91 8.96
CA ILE A 18 11.37 22.74 7.98
C ILE A 18 10.75 24.15 7.90
N SER A 19 9.43 24.28 8.11
CA SER A 19 8.79 25.58 8.23
C SER A 19 7.55 25.54 9.11
N LEU A 20 7.42 26.55 9.96
CA LEU A 20 6.23 26.84 10.77
C LEU A 20 5.34 27.94 10.14
N ALA A 21 5.63 28.38 8.91
CA ALA A 21 4.89 29.46 8.26
C ALA A 21 3.39 29.13 8.17
N PRO A 22 2.49 30.07 8.55
CA PRO A 22 1.06 29.91 8.31
C PRO A 22 0.74 29.96 6.81
N PRO A 23 -0.40 29.42 6.39
CA PRO A 23 -0.84 29.50 5.00
C PRO A 23 -1.24 30.93 4.63
N LYS A 24 -1.19 31.24 3.34
CA LYS A 24 -1.69 32.48 2.75
C LYS A 24 -3.06 32.24 2.09
N ASP A 25 -3.79 33.31 1.79
CA ASP A 25 -5.09 33.22 1.10
C ASP A 25 -4.98 32.48 -0.26
N VAL A 26 -3.84 32.60 -0.93
CA VAL A 26 -3.54 31.85 -2.17
C VAL A 26 -3.45 30.34 -1.92
N ASP A 27 -2.91 29.89 -0.79
CA ASP A 27 -2.86 28.47 -0.43
C ASP A 27 -4.28 27.91 -0.17
N CYS A 28 -5.18 28.73 0.39
CA CYS A 28 -6.60 28.42 0.55
C CYS A 28 -7.28 28.24 -0.83
N ILE A 29 -7.11 29.21 -1.74
CA ILE A 29 -7.65 29.15 -3.11
C ILE A 29 -7.11 27.93 -3.87
N HIS A 30 -5.80 27.67 -3.79
CA HIS A 30 -5.20 26.47 -4.38
C HIS A 30 -5.69 25.17 -3.72
N THR A 31 -6.05 25.18 -2.43
CA THR A 31 -6.63 24.02 -1.74
C THR A 31 -8.05 23.74 -2.22
N GLN A 32 -8.89 24.77 -2.40
CA GLN A 32 -10.23 24.56 -2.98
C GLN A 32 -10.12 24.03 -4.42
N LYS A 33 -9.26 24.62 -5.26
CA LYS A 33 -9.00 24.11 -6.61
C LYS A 33 -8.50 22.66 -6.63
N LEU A 34 -7.76 22.22 -5.61
CA LEU A 34 -7.32 20.83 -5.45
C LEU A 34 -8.50 19.90 -5.10
N VAL A 35 -9.40 20.33 -4.21
CA VAL A 35 -10.65 19.61 -3.88
C VAL A 35 -11.53 19.46 -5.13
N GLU A 36 -11.80 20.55 -5.84
CA GLU A 36 -12.63 20.52 -7.06
C GLU A 36 -12.04 19.62 -8.15
N ALA A 37 -10.73 19.69 -8.39
CA ALA A 37 -10.06 18.83 -9.37
C ALA A 37 -10.04 17.33 -8.99
N MET A 38 -10.36 16.99 -7.74
CA MET A 38 -10.44 15.60 -7.26
C MET A 38 -11.85 15.01 -7.29
N LYS A 39 -12.92 15.82 -7.14
CA LYS A 39 -14.32 15.32 -7.13
C LYS A 39 -14.65 14.39 -8.32
N PRO A 40 -14.28 14.67 -9.58
CA PRO A 40 -14.62 13.81 -10.73
C PRO A 40 -13.99 12.41 -10.72
N PHE A 41 -13.08 12.12 -9.78
CA PHE A 41 -12.40 10.83 -9.68
C PHE A 41 -12.99 9.90 -8.60
N GLY A 42 -14.11 10.26 -7.97
CA GLY A 42 -14.74 9.42 -6.93
C GLY A 42 -13.90 9.23 -5.67
N VAL A 43 -12.95 10.16 -5.41
CA VAL A 43 -12.03 10.08 -4.27
C VAL A 43 -12.54 10.75 -3.00
N PHE A 44 -13.81 11.13 -2.99
CA PHE A 44 -14.62 11.41 -1.81
C PHE A 44 -15.77 10.40 -1.79
N GLU A 45 -16.34 10.13 -0.61
CA GLU A 45 -17.46 9.23 -0.42
C GLU A 45 -18.63 10.04 0.15
N ASP A 46 -19.86 9.67 -0.23
CA ASP A 46 -21.06 10.44 0.09
C ASP A 46 -21.52 10.19 1.54
N GLU A 47 -22.20 11.15 2.19
CA GLU A 47 -22.57 11.02 3.61
C GLU A 47 -23.52 9.84 3.87
N GLU A 48 -24.36 9.49 2.90
CA GLU A 48 -25.25 8.32 2.94
C GLU A 48 -24.45 7.01 3.01
N GLU A 49 -23.39 6.87 2.21
CA GLU A 49 -22.50 5.70 2.22
C GLU A 49 -21.66 5.62 3.50
N LEU A 50 -21.19 6.77 4.01
CA LEU A 50 -20.48 6.83 5.29
C LEU A 50 -21.37 6.40 6.47
N ASN A 51 -22.65 6.79 6.44
CA ASN A 51 -23.64 6.35 7.42
C ASN A 51 -23.96 4.85 7.27
N HIS A 52 -24.15 4.36 6.03
CA HIS A 52 -24.41 2.95 5.73
C HIS A 52 -23.27 2.03 6.20
N ARG A 53 -22.01 2.37 5.90
CA ARG A 53 -20.82 1.68 6.44
C ARG A 53 -20.79 1.66 7.97
N SER A 54 -21.24 2.74 8.61
CA SER A 54 -21.31 2.83 10.07
C SER A 54 -22.38 1.91 10.67
N VAL A 55 -23.53 1.76 10.00
CA VAL A 55 -24.58 0.79 10.36
C VAL A 55 -24.09 -0.66 10.20
N VAL A 56 -23.44 -0.99 9.08
CA VAL A 56 -22.90 -2.33 8.82
C VAL A 56 -21.81 -2.71 9.83
N LEU A 57 -20.92 -1.77 10.20
CA LEU A 57 -19.95 -1.98 11.28
C LEU A 57 -20.62 -2.17 12.66
N GLY A 58 -21.75 -1.50 12.90
CA GLY A 58 -22.59 -1.72 14.08
C GLY A 58 -23.14 -3.15 14.13
N LYS A 59 -23.80 -3.61 13.05
CA LYS A 59 -24.30 -4.99 12.91
C LYS A 59 -23.18 -6.00 13.15
N LEU A 60 -22.05 -5.85 12.46
CA LEU A 60 -20.92 -6.78 12.58
C LEU A 60 -20.32 -6.80 14.00
N SER A 61 -20.26 -5.64 14.69
CA SER A 61 -19.79 -5.60 16.08
C SER A 61 -20.73 -6.27 17.06
N ASN A 62 -22.04 -6.35 16.77
CA ASN A 62 -22.99 -7.09 17.59
C ASN A 62 -22.81 -8.61 17.36
N LEU A 63 -22.76 -9.05 16.10
CA LEU A 63 -22.50 -10.45 15.74
C LEU A 63 -21.22 -11.01 16.38
N VAL A 64 -20.14 -10.20 16.46
CA VAL A 64 -18.91 -10.57 17.18
C VAL A 64 -19.11 -10.69 18.69
N LYS A 65 -19.86 -9.78 19.32
CA LYS A 65 -20.13 -9.84 20.77
C LYS A 65 -21.02 -11.04 21.13
N GLU A 66 -22.09 -11.27 20.37
CA GLU A 66 -22.95 -12.44 20.50
C GLU A 66 -22.18 -13.75 20.36
N TRP A 67 -21.37 -13.89 19.31
CA TRP A 67 -20.56 -15.09 19.09
C TRP A 67 -19.58 -15.38 20.25
N ILE A 68 -18.93 -14.36 20.81
CA ILE A 68 -18.01 -14.55 21.94
C ILE A 68 -18.76 -14.91 23.23
N LEU A 69 -20.01 -14.44 23.41
CA LEU A 69 -20.89 -14.86 24.50
C LEU A 69 -21.29 -16.34 24.35
N GLU A 70 -21.86 -16.73 23.19
CA GLU A 70 -22.25 -18.10 22.83
C GLU A 70 -21.08 -19.10 22.98
N LEU A 71 -19.88 -18.69 22.55
CA LEU A 71 -18.66 -19.47 22.68
C LEU A 71 -18.15 -19.55 24.13
N GLY A 72 -18.36 -18.51 24.93
CA GLY A 72 -18.07 -18.52 26.36
C GLY A 72 -18.96 -19.49 27.15
N GLU A 73 -20.25 -19.55 26.81
CA GLU A 73 -21.22 -20.47 27.40
C GLU A 73 -20.91 -21.92 27.03
N SER A 74 -20.69 -22.21 25.74
CA SER A 74 -20.35 -23.57 25.28
C SER A 74 -19.02 -24.10 25.85
N LYS A 75 -18.07 -23.21 26.17
CA LYS A 75 -16.82 -23.55 26.90
C LYS A 75 -16.98 -23.55 28.43
N ASN A 76 -18.21 -23.55 28.94
CA ASN A 76 -18.57 -23.65 30.36
C ASN A 76 -17.91 -22.59 31.26
N LEU A 77 -17.77 -21.35 30.76
CA LEU A 77 -17.39 -20.22 31.60
C LEU A 77 -18.53 -19.90 32.59
N SER A 78 -18.20 -19.36 33.76
CA SER A 78 -19.22 -18.97 34.74
C SER A 78 -20.09 -17.83 34.19
N PRO A 79 -21.40 -17.75 34.50
CA PRO A 79 -22.29 -16.73 33.96
C PRO A 79 -21.81 -15.28 34.19
N SER A 80 -21.16 -15.03 35.35
CA SER A 80 -20.55 -13.74 35.67
C SER A 80 -19.33 -13.41 34.77
N ALA A 81 -18.57 -14.42 34.33
CA ALA A 81 -17.49 -14.24 33.37
C ALA A 81 -18.01 -14.04 31.94
N VAL A 82 -19.05 -14.79 31.54
CA VAL A 82 -19.74 -14.63 30.23
C VAL A 82 -20.29 -13.22 30.08
N ALA A 83 -21.12 -12.75 31.03
CA ALA A 83 -21.75 -11.43 30.97
C ALA A 83 -20.75 -10.24 30.86
N ASN A 84 -19.49 -10.43 31.27
CA ASN A 84 -18.44 -9.43 31.23
C ASN A 84 -17.36 -9.70 30.16
N VAL A 85 -17.53 -10.74 29.33
CA VAL A 85 -16.48 -11.28 28.47
C VAL A 85 -16.06 -10.28 27.37
N GLY A 86 -17.03 -9.54 26.84
CA GLY A 86 -16.83 -8.51 25.83
C GLY A 86 -16.28 -9.04 24.51
N GLY A 87 -15.55 -8.18 23.80
CA GLY A 87 -15.12 -8.42 22.42
C GLY A 87 -15.36 -7.17 21.59
N LYS A 88 -14.46 -6.87 20.65
CA LYS A 88 -14.52 -5.59 19.92
C LYS A 88 -13.91 -5.68 18.53
N ILE A 89 -14.54 -5.00 17.58
CA ILE A 89 -13.97 -4.75 16.25
C ILE A 89 -13.22 -3.42 16.26
N PHE A 90 -12.05 -3.41 15.62
CA PHE A 90 -11.31 -2.18 15.32
C PHE A 90 -11.09 -2.10 13.80
N THR A 91 -11.45 -0.98 13.18
CA THR A 91 -11.13 -0.73 11.77
C THR A 91 -9.71 -0.18 11.61
N PHE A 92 -9.11 -0.43 10.45
CA PHE A 92 -7.79 0.11 10.09
C PHE A 92 -7.74 0.59 8.63
N GLY A 93 -6.53 0.76 8.10
CA GLY A 93 -6.28 1.01 6.67
C GLY A 93 -7.01 2.22 6.09
N SER A 94 -7.55 2.08 4.88
CA SER A 94 -8.09 3.23 4.13
C SER A 94 -9.25 3.93 4.83
N TYR A 95 -10.17 3.13 5.39
CA TYR A 95 -11.41 3.58 6.02
C TYR A 95 -11.12 4.33 7.33
N LYS A 96 -10.36 3.71 8.24
CA LYS A 96 -9.99 4.31 9.53
C LYS A 96 -9.17 5.60 9.40
N LEU A 97 -8.31 5.70 8.39
CA LEU A 97 -7.60 6.94 8.06
C LEU A 97 -8.54 8.05 7.58
N GLY A 98 -9.72 7.72 7.05
CA GLY A 98 -10.64 8.66 6.39
C GLY A 98 -10.17 9.04 4.99
N VAL A 99 -9.59 8.09 4.24
CA VAL A 99 -9.06 8.28 2.86
C VAL A 99 -9.40 7.12 1.92
N HIS A 100 -10.47 6.40 2.23
CA HIS A 100 -11.12 5.44 1.33
C HIS A 100 -11.88 6.16 0.21
N THR A 101 -12.16 5.44 -0.88
CA THR A 101 -12.89 5.94 -2.05
C THR A 101 -14.25 5.22 -2.13
N LYS A 102 -15.18 5.75 -2.92
CA LYS A 102 -16.45 5.06 -3.22
C LYS A 102 -16.17 3.61 -3.66
N GLY A 103 -16.93 2.65 -3.12
CA GLY A 103 -16.73 1.22 -3.38
C GLY A 103 -15.44 0.59 -2.83
N ALA A 104 -14.73 1.24 -1.90
CA ALA A 104 -13.57 0.63 -1.23
C ALA A 104 -13.97 -0.35 -0.11
N ASP A 105 -13.04 -1.24 0.20
CA ASP A 105 -13.04 -2.23 1.26
C ASP A 105 -12.96 -1.62 2.68
N ILE A 106 -13.46 -2.36 3.68
CA ILE A 106 -13.25 -2.06 5.10
C ILE A 106 -12.28 -3.08 5.73
N ASP A 107 -11.04 -2.64 5.94
CA ASP A 107 -10.06 -3.29 6.80
C ASP A 107 -10.56 -3.35 8.27
N ALA A 108 -10.73 -4.54 8.85
CA ALA A 108 -11.19 -4.72 10.24
C ALA A 108 -10.46 -5.86 10.98
N VAL A 109 -10.26 -5.72 12.30
CA VAL A 109 -9.80 -6.81 13.18
C VAL A 109 -10.83 -7.11 14.27
N CYS A 110 -11.21 -8.39 14.36
CA CYS A 110 -11.92 -8.94 15.51
C CYS A 110 -10.92 -9.19 16.65
N VAL A 111 -11.10 -8.48 17.77
CA VAL A 111 -10.26 -8.59 18.97
C VAL A 111 -11.03 -9.34 20.06
N ALA A 112 -10.55 -10.54 20.39
CA ALA A 112 -11.24 -11.49 21.26
C ALA A 112 -10.42 -11.85 22.52
N PRO A 113 -11.08 -12.22 23.63
CA PRO A 113 -10.43 -12.65 24.88
C PRO A 113 -9.79 -14.04 24.77
N ARG A 114 -8.97 -14.40 25.76
CA ARG A 114 -8.01 -15.53 25.72
C ARG A 114 -8.57 -16.92 25.41
N HIS A 115 -9.87 -17.14 25.62
CA HIS A 115 -10.55 -18.43 25.48
C HIS A 115 -11.10 -18.69 24.06
N VAL A 116 -11.14 -17.64 23.23
CA VAL A 116 -11.57 -17.69 21.82
C VAL A 116 -10.37 -18.03 20.96
N GLU A 117 -10.40 -19.17 20.28
CA GLU A 117 -9.31 -19.65 19.45
C GLU A 117 -9.46 -19.21 17.99
N ARG A 118 -8.38 -19.36 17.22
CA ARG A 118 -8.38 -19.04 15.78
C ARG A 118 -9.24 -20.02 14.98
N SER A 119 -9.26 -21.28 15.40
CA SER A 119 -10.19 -22.32 14.95
C SER A 119 -11.63 -21.87 15.08
N ASP A 120 -12.04 -21.40 16.26
CA ASP A 120 -13.40 -20.90 16.50
C ASP A 120 -13.76 -19.76 15.52
N PHE A 121 -12.84 -18.83 15.27
CA PHE A 121 -13.06 -17.73 14.32
C PHE A 121 -13.23 -18.19 12.87
N PHE A 122 -12.45 -19.16 12.40
CA PHE A 122 -12.59 -19.67 11.03
C PHE A 122 -13.70 -20.72 10.86
N GLN A 123 -14.22 -21.27 11.97
CA GLN A 123 -15.28 -22.26 12.00
C GLN A 123 -16.59 -21.66 12.51
N SER A 124 -16.80 -21.58 13.83
CA SER A 124 -18.10 -21.20 14.40
C SER A 124 -18.53 -19.76 14.07
N PHE A 125 -17.61 -18.81 13.98
CA PHE A 125 -17.96 -17.45 13.52
C PHE A 125 -18.30 -17.43 12.02
N CYS A 126 -17.53 -18.11 11.17
CA CYS A 126 -17.85 -18.27 9.75
C CYS A 126 -19.23 -18.90 9.54
N GLU A 127 -19.61 -19.92 10.30
CA GLU A 127 -20.97 -20.46 10.25
C GLU A 127 -22.03 -19.44 10.71
N LYS A 128 -21.81 -18.69 11.80
CA LYS A 128 -22.74 -17.62 12.24
C LYS A 128 -22.93 -16.53 11.16
N LEU A 129 -21.87 -16.20 10.41
CA LEU A 129 -21.94 -15.27 9.28
C LEU A 129 -22.76 -15.82 8.10
N LYS A 130 -22.67 -17.12 7.78
CA LYS A 130 -23.48 -17.75 6.71
C LYS A 130 -24.99 -17.72 6.96
N HIS A 131 -25.41 -17.58 8.22
CA HIS A 131 -26.82 -17.50 8.59
C HIS A 131 -27.40 -16.07 8.51
N GLN A 132 -26.62 -15.07 8.09
CA GLN A 132 -27.09 -13.70 7.89
C GLN A 132 -27.46 -13.47 6.42
N GLU A 133 -28.70 -13.08 6.12
CA GLU A 133 -29.19 -12.92 4.74
C GLU A 133 -28.45 -11.80 3.97
N GLU A 134 -27.95 -10.76 4.66
CA GLU A 134 -27.22 -9.68 4.00
C GLU A 134 -25.74 -10.02 3.70
N ILE A 135 -25.24 -11.20 4.11
CA ILE A 135 -23.85 -11.62 3.92
C ILE A 135 -23.71 -12.50 2.68
N LYS A 136 -22.78 -12.12 1.79
CA LYS A 136 -22.49 -12.81 0.54
C LYS A 136 -20.98 -12.99 0.35
N ASN A 137 -20.59 -13.82 -0.62
CA ASN A 137 -19.20 -13.95 -1.08
C ASN A 137 -18.20 -14.33 0.04
N LEU A 138 -18.67 -15.02 1.09
CA LEU A 138 -17.88 -15.38 2.27
C LEU A 138 -16.76 -16.38 1.94
N ARG A 139 -15.50 -15.97 2.20
CA ARG A 139 -14.29 -16.76 1.95
C ARG A 139 -13.29 -16.63 3.09
N ALA A 140 -12.99 -17.74 3.76
CA ALA A 140 -11.86 -17.85 4.69
C ALA A 140 -10.53 -18.04 3.93
N VAL A 141 -9.45 -17.44 4.43
CA VAL A 141 -8.07 -17.61 3.91
C VAL A 141 -7.11 -17.75 5.09
N GLU A 142 -6.96 -18.98 5.60
CA GLU A 142 -6.20 -19.27 6.83
C GLU A 142 -4.67 -19.26 6.66
N ASP A 143 -4.16 -19.61 5.47
CA ASP A 143 -2.71 -19.72 5.20
C ASP A 143 -2.06 -18.43 4.68
N ALA A 144 -2.82 -17.33 4.64
CA ALA A 144 -2.28 -16.01 4.33
C ALA A 144 -1.28 -15.53 5.41
N TYR A 145 -0.38 -14.62 5.02
CA TYR A 145 0.61 -14.02 5.93
C TYR A 145 -0.04 -13.35 7.15
N VAL A 146 -1.22 -12.75 6.94
CA VAL A 146 -2.21 -12.43 7.97
C VAL A 146 -3.48 -13.20 7.60
N PRO A 147 -3.96 -14.15 8.43
CA PRO A 147 -5.20 -14.88 8.16
C PRO A 147 -6.41 -13.94 8.15
N VAL A 148 -7.30 -14.09 7.16
CA VAL A 148 -8.42 -13.18 6.91
C VAL A 148 -9.69 -13.94 6.50
N VAL A 149 -10.86 -13.44 6.92
CA VAL A 149 -12.16 -13.79 6.37
C VAL A 149 -12.63 -12.60 5.52
N LYS A 150 -12.89 -12.85 4.23
CA LYS A 150 -13.39 -11.87 3.26
C LYS A 150 -14.88 -12.12 3.03
N PHE A 151 -15.69 -11.07 2.98
CA PHE A 151 -17.11 -11.17 2.65
C PHE A 151 -17.68 -9.83 2.20
N GLU A 152 -18.83 -9.88 1.53
CA GLU A 152 -19.70 -8.73 1.30
C GLU A 152 -20.78 -8.73 2.40
N PHE A 153 -20.99 -7.61 3.08
CA PHE A 153 -22.09 -7.42 4.02
C PHE A 153 -22.91 -6.22 3.54
N ASP A 154 -24.16 -6.47 3.13
CA ASP A 154 -25.10 -5.43 2.66
C ASP A 154 -24.53 -4.58 1.51
N GLY A 155 -23.75 -5.21 0.61
CA GLY A 155 -23.08 -4.56 -0.52
C GLY A 155 -21.70 -3.94 -0.23
N ILE A 156 -21.19 -4.02 1.01
CA ILE A 156 -19.85 -3.54 1.37
C ILE A 156 -18.87 -4.70 1.53
N GLU A 157 -17.73 -4.64 0.85
CA GLU A 157 -16.60 -5.58 1.06
C GLU A 157 -15.91 -5.35 2.41
N ILE A 158 -15.71 -6.42 3.19
CA ILE A 158 -15.07 -6.41 4.50
C ILE A 158 -13.94 -7.45 4.55
N ASP A 159 -12.75 -6.99 4.95
CA ASP A 159 -11.57 -7.82 5.24
C ASP A 159 -11.40 -7.94 6.76
N LEU A 160 -11.92 -9.02 7.34
CA LEU A 160 -11.89 -9.25 8.78
C LEU A 160 -10.75 -10.21 9.17
N VAL A 161 -9.72 -9.67 9.81
CA VAL A 161 -8.64 -10.46 10.44
C VAL A 161 -8.94 -10.72 11.92
N PHE A 162 -8.26 -11.69 12.53
CA PHE A 162 -8.50 -12.09 13.93
C PHE A 162 -7.27 -11.92 14.83
N ALA A 163 -7.51 -11.41 16.05
CA ALA A 163 -6.52 -11.32 17.11
C ALA A 163 -7.10 -11.74 18.47
N ARG A 164 -6.56 -12.83 19.04
CA ARG A 164 -6.83 -13.26 20.41
C ARG A 164 -5.84 -12.60 21.36
N LEU A 165 -6.33 -11.94 22.40
CA LEU A 165 -5.50 -11.30 23.44
C LEU A 165 -5.34 -12.17 24.69
N SER A 166 -4.22 -12.03 25.39
CA SER A 166 -3.89 -12.72 26.65
C SER A 166 -4.72 -12.25 27.89
N VAL A 167 -5.94 -11.76 27.68
CA VAL A 167 -6.83 -11.18 28.72
C VAL A 167 -8.09 -12.01 28.92
N GLN A 168 -8.71 -11.92 30.11
CA GLN A 168 -9.96 -12.64 30.39
C GLN A 168 -11.17 -11.99 29.70
N THR A 169 -11.19 -10.65 29.62
CA THR A 169 -12.28 -9.84 29.09
C THR A 169 -11.74 -8.75 28.16
N VAL A 170 -12.52 -8.35 27.14
CA VAL A 170 -12.16 -7.28 26.20
C VAL A 170 -13.11 -6.09 26.37
N SER A 171 -12.62 -5.04 27.02
CA SER A 171 -13.37 -3.80 27.28
C SER A 171 -13.56 -2.96 26.01
N ASP A 172 -14.73 -2.32 25.90
CA ASP A 172 -15.00 -1.34 24.85
C ASP A 172 -14.01 -0.15 24.84
N ASN A 173 -13.40 0.17 25.99
CA ASN A 173 -12.38 1.22 26.13
C ASN A 173 -10.94 0.74 25.87
N LEU A 174 -10.74 -0.46 25.32
CA LEU A 174 -9.41 -1.00 25.00
C LEU A 174 -8.66 -0.12 23.97
N ASP A 175 -7.46 0.31 24.34
CA ASP A 175 -6.44 0.86 23.45
C ASP A 175 -5.44 -0.25 23.07
N LEU A 176 -5.12 -0.37 21.78
CA LEU A 176 -4.22 -1.38 21.24
C LEU A 176 -2.76 -0.88 21.10
N ARG A 177 -2.49 0.41 21.27
CA ARG A 177 -1.16 0.99 21.01
C ARG A 177 -0.08 0.49 21.98
N ASP A 178 -0.44 0.27 23.23
CA ASP A 178 0.43 -0.27 24.29
C ASP A 178 1.09 -1.60 23.88
N ASP A 179 2.42 -1.62 23.80
CA ASP A 179 3.20 -2.82 23.45
C ASP A 179 3.03 -3.97 24.46
N SER A 180 2.63 -3.70 25.72
CA SER A 180 2.35 -4.76 26.70
C SER A 180 1.25 -5.72 26.21
N ARG A 181 0.35 -5.24 25.34
CA ARG A 181 -0.71 -6.05 24.73
C ARG A 181 -0.21 -7.11 23.76
N LEU A 182 1.01 -6.99 23.25
CA LEU A 182 1.65 -8.03 22.42
C LEU A 182 2.25 -9.18 23.24
N ARG A 183 2.31 -9.08 24.58
CA ARG A 183 2.98 -10.08 25.42
C ARG A 183 2.29 -11.45 25.34
N SER A 184 3.10 -12.46 25.04
CA SER A 184 2.68 -13.86 24.86
C SER A 184 1.63 -14.10 23.76
N LEU A 185 1.52 -13.17 22.79
CA LEU A 185 0.71 -13.39 21.59
C LEU A 185 1.47 -14.24 20.55
N ASP A 186 0.73 -14.99 19.75
CA ASP A 186 1.30 -15.66 18.59
C ASP A 186 1.54 -14.67 17.43
N ILE A 187 2.50 -14.99 16.55
CA ILE A 187 2.94 -14.09 15.47
C ILE A 187 1.83 -13.75 14.46
N ARG A 188 0.81 -14.60 14.27
CA ARG A 188 -0.33 -14.28 13.41
C ARG A 188 -1.22 -13.22 14.09
N CYS A 189 -1.49 -13.35 15.39
CA CYS A 189 -2.21 -12.30 16.17
C CYS A 189 -1.47 -10.95 16.16
N ILE A 190 -0.15 -10.95 16.33
CA ILE A 190 0.66 -9.70 16.32
C ILE A 190 0.52 -8.99 14.96
N ARG A 191 0.56 -9.75 13.85
CA ARG A 191 0.36 -9.20 12.50
C ARG A 191 -1.04 -8.61 12.30
N SER A 192 -2.08 -9.30 12.77
CA SER A 192 -3.47 -8.79 12.72
C SER A 192 -3.62 -7.45 13.46
N LEU A 193 -3.03 -7.33 14.66
CA LEU A 193 -3.09 -6.10 15.45
C LEU A 193 -2.30 -4.94 14.84
N ASN A 194 -1.18 -5.22 14.18
CA ASN A 194 -0.31 -4.19 13.61
C ASN A 194 -1.03 -3.29 12.58
N GLY A 195 -2.05 -3.80 11.87
CA GLY A 195 -2.89 -2.98 10.99
C GLY A 195 -3.52 -1.78 11.70
N CYS A 196 -4.23 -2.02 12.80
CA CYS A 196 -4.79 -0.97 13.66
C CYS A 196 -3.70 -0.12 14.30
N ARG A 197 -2.69 -0.74 14.91
CA ARG A 197 -1.68 -0.03 15.70
C ARG A 197 -0.89 0.97 14.84
N VAL A 198 -0.48 0.58 13.64
CA VAL A 198 0.16 1.49 12.67
C VAL A 198 -0.80 2.61 12.23
N THR A 199 -2.07 2.27 11.97
CA THR A 199 -3.07 3.24 11.48
C THR A 199 -3.39 4.31 12.53
N ASP A 200 -3.67 3.90 13.77
CA ASP A 200 -3.93 4.83 14.87
C ASP A 200 -2.68 5.65 15.23
N GLU A 201 -1.49 5.07 15.18
CA GLU A 201 -0.25 5.80 15.47
C GLU A 201 0.09 6.85 14.39
N ILE A 202 -0.17 6.55 13.10
CA ILE A 202 -0.09 7.56 12.01
C ILE A 202 -1.03 8.75 12.33
N LEU A 203 -2.26 8.49 12.77
CA LEU A 203 -3.23 9.54 13.14
C LEU A 203 -2.86 10.31 14.42
N HIS A 204 -1.95 9.79 15.26
CA HIS A 204 -1.39 10.50 16.42
C HIS A 204 -0.10 11.27 16.11
N LEU A 205 0.61 10.89 15.03
CA LEU A 205 1.89 11.47 14.60
C LEU A 205 1.75 12.56 13.52
N VAL A 206 0.52 12.94 13.15
CA VAL A 206 0.22 14.08 12.26
C VAL A 206 -0.28 15.33 13.02
N PRO A 207 0.20 16.54 12.69
CA PRO A 207 -0.25 17.79 13.34
C PRO A 207 -1.70 18.17 13.04
N ASN A 208 -2.15 17.98 11.79
CA ASN A 208 -3.51 18.30 11.35
C ASN A 208 -4.06 17.12 10.52
N LYS A 209 -5.17 16.53 10.98
CA LYS A 209 -5.76 15.32 10.39
C LYS A 209 -6.44 15.58 9.05
N GLU A 210 -7.08 16.73 8.86
CA GLU A 210 -7.83 17.02 7.63
C GLU A 210 -6.90 17.42 6.48
N ASN A 211 -5.88 18.23 6.75
CA ASN A 211 -4.83 18.51 5.77
C ASN A 211 -4.06 17.24 5.39
N PHE A 212 -3.79 16.34 6.35
CA PHE A 212 -3.23 15.01 6.08
C PHE A 212 -4.15 14.16 5.18
N ARG A 213 -5.44 14.04 5.52
CA ARG A 213 -6.44 13.28 4.74
C ARG A 213 -6.56 13.79 3.31
N LEU A 214 -6.70 15.09 3.13
CA LEU A 214 -6.86 15.71 1.81
C LEU A 214 -5.59 15.57 0.95
N THR A 215 -4.41 15.75 1.55
CA THR A 215 -3.12 15.48 0.89
C THR A 215 -2.99 14.01 0.50
N LEU A 216 -3.39 13.08 1.38
CA LEU A 216 -3.28 11.64 1.13
C LEU A 216 -4.29 11.15 0.09
N ARG A 217 -5.51 11.71 0.01
CA ARG A 217 -6.44 11.48 -1.11
C ARG A 217 -5.80 11.90 -2.44
N ALA A 218 -5.18 13.09 -2.50
CA ALA A 218 -4.47 13.58 -3.69
C ALA A 218 -3.27 12.70 -4.09
N ILE A 219 -2.43 12.31 -3.13
CA ILE A 219 -1.25 11.44 -3.40
C ILE A 219 -1.66 10.02 -3.77
N LYS A 220 -2.71 9.43 -3.17
CA LYS A 220 -3.26 8.12 -3.58
C LYS A 220 -3.81 8.18 -5.01
N LEU A 221 -4.55 9.24 -5.38
CA LEU A 221 -5.05 9.43 -6.74
C LEU A 221 -3.90 9.57 -7.74
N TRP A 222 -2.94 10.47 -7.47
CA TRP A 222 -1.74 10.64 -8.29
C TRP A 222 -0.98 9.32 -8.48
N ALA A 223 -0.66 8.59 -7.40
CA ALA A 223 0.10 7.34 -7.48
C ALA A 223 -0.62 6.26 -8.31
N LYS A 224 -1.95 6.13 -8.19
CA LYS A 224 -2.76 5.26 -9.06
C LYS A 224 -2.67 5.70 -10.52
N ARG A 225 -2.89 6.99 -10.81
CA ARG A 225 -2.88 7.55 -12.19
C ARG A 225 -1.50 7.48 -12.87
N ARG A 226 -0.42 7.54 -12.09
CA ARG A 226 0.96 7.41 -12.58
C ARG A 226 1.47 5.97 -12.67
N GLY A 227 0.66 4.98 -12.30
CA GLY A 227 1.02 3.56 -12.43
C GLY A 227 2.05 3.09 -11.38
N ILE A 228 2.06 3.68 -10.19
CA ILE A 228 3.05 3.39 -9.13
C ILE A 228 2.38 3.03 -7.78
N TYR A 229 1.19 2.44 -7.82
CA TYR A 229 0.43 2.00 -6.65
C TYR A 229 0.20 0.48 -6.68
N SER A 230 1.13 -0.31 -6.14
CA SER A 230 0.97 -1.74 -5.84
C SER A 230 2.17 -2.28 -5.06
N ASN A 231 1.97 -2.68 -3.80
CA ASN A 231 3.03 -3.33 -3.01
C ASN A 231 3.42 -4.71 -3.56
N VAL A 232 2.46 -5.45 -4.12
CA VAL A 232 2.66 -6.81 -4.66
C VAL A 232 3.68 -6.80 -5.81
N LEU A 233 3.63 -5.74 -6.62
CA LEU A 233 4.46 -5.54 -7.81
C LEU A 233 5.73 -4.71 -7.56
N GLY A 234 6.03 -4.37 -6.30
CA GLY A 234 7.25 -3.65 -5.91
C GLY A 234 7.16 -2.12 -5.95
N PHE A 235 5.96 -1.55 -6.04
CA PHE A 235 5.71 -0.13 -5.77
C PHE A 235 5.19 0.08 -4.34
N LEU A 236 4.69 1.27 -4.01
CA LEU A 236 4.17 1.58 -2.67
C LEU A 236 2.69 1.19 -2.53
N GLY A 237 2.36 0.56 -1.41
CA GLY A 237 0.99 0.33 -0.95
C GLY A 237 0.43 1.52 -0.14
N GLY A 238 -0.86 1.45 0.21
CA GLY A 238 -1.59 2.55 0.87
C GLY A 238 -0.96 3.05 2.18
N VAL A 239 -0.49 2.14 3.04
CA VAL A 239 0.19 2.51 4.30
C VAL A 239 1.53 3.21 4.07
N SER A 240 2.29 2.79 3.06
CA SER A 240 3.57 3.42 2.69
C SER A 240 3.35 4.85 2.19
N TRP A 241 2.32 5.08 1.36
CA TRP A 241 1.91 6.43 0.97
C TRP A 241 1.44 7.28 2.17
N ALA A 242 0.66 6.68 3.08
CA ALA A 242 0.22 7.37 4.30
C ALA A 242 1.40 7.82 5.16
N MET A 243 2.45 7.00 5.31
CA MET A 243 3.63 7.37 6.08
C MET A 243 4.48 8.46 5.40
N LEU A 244 4.62 8.46 4.07
CA LEU A 244 5.28 9.55 3.35
C LEU A 244 4.53 10.90 3.53
N VAL A 245 3.20 10.89 3.38
CA VAL A 245 2.37 12.09 3.58
C VAL A 245 2.40 12.55 5.03
N ALA A 246 2.29 11.63 6.00
CA ALA A 246 2.42 11.97 7.43
C ALA A 246 3.77 12.62 7.72
N ARG A 247 4.88 12.10 7.17
CA ARG A 247 6.21 12.72 7.33
C ARG A 247 6.28 14.11 6.72
N THR A 248 5.62 14.36 5.58
CA THR A 248 5.49 15.72 5.02
C THR A 248 4.73 16.65 5.97
N CYS A 249 3.63 16.19 6.57
CA CYS A 249 2.87 16.97 7.55
C CYS A 249 3.69 17.31 8.80
N GLN A 250 4.56 16.41 9.28
CA GLN A 250 5.49 16.70 10.39
C GLN A 250 6.48 17.82 10.06
N LEU A 251 6.97 17.86 8.82
CA LEU A 251 7.96 18.86 8.36
C LEU A 251 7.34 20.24 8.08
N TYR A 252 6.01 20.29 7.89
CA TYR A 252 5.25 21.50 7.55
C TYR A 252 3.90 21.54 8.31
N PRO A 253 3.91 21.61 9.66
CA PRO A 253 2.73 21.36 10.51
C PRO A 253 1.55 22.32 10.28
N ASN A 254 1.84 23.55 9.86
CA ASN A 254 0.84 24.62 9.67
C ASN A 254 0.34 24.73 8.22
N ALA A 255 0.86 23.93 7.28
CA ALA A 255 0.57 24.05 5.86
C ALA A 255 -0.79 23.42 5.47
N LEU A 256 -1.45 24.00 4.46
CA LEU A 256 -2.65 23.46 3.84
C LEU A 256 -2.32 22.37 2.80
N ALA A 257 -3.32 21.59 2.39
CA ALA A 257 -3.14 20.45 1.50
C ALA A 257 -2.51 20.82 0.13
N SER A 258 -2.83 21.98 -0.45
CA SER A 258 -2.19 22.46 -1.69
C SER A 258 -0.66 22.58 -1.54
N THR A 259 -0.23 23.27 -0.48
CA THR A 259 1.17 23.46 -0.12
C THR A 259 1.82 22.11 0.21
N LEU A 260 1.15 21.26 1.00
CA LEU A 260 1.64 19.93 1.40
C LEU A 260 1.86 18.99 0.21
N VAL A 261 0.98 18.97 -0.80
CA VAL A 261 1.18 18.17 -2.03
C VAL A 261 2.44 18.63 -2.77
N ASN A 262 2.73 19.94 -2.85
CA ASN A 262 4.01 20.42 -3.40
C ASN A 262 5.21 20.04 -2.51
N LYS A 263 5.10 20.17 -1.18
CA LYS A 263 6.19 19.82 -0.26
C LYS A 263 6.48 18.32 -0.20
N PHE A 264 5.48 17.48 -0.41
CA PHE A 264 5.64 16.04 -0.57
C PHE A 264 6.61 15.72 -1.72
N PHE A 265 6.36 16.28 -2.91
CA PHE A 265 7.25 16.10 -4.04
C PHE A 265 8.62 16.74 -3.82
N LEU A 266 8.69 17.92 -3.19
CA LEU A 266 9.96 18.58 -2.88
C LEU A 266 10.85 17.75 -1.95
N VAL A 267 10.26 17.10 -0.94
CA VAL A 267 10.99 16.23 0.00
C VAL A 267 11.43 14.95 -0.71
N PHE A 268 10.51 14.19 -1.32
CA PHE A 268 10.83 12.84 -1.81
C PHE A 268 11.52 12.78 -3.18
N SER A 269 11.52 13.87 -3.96
CA SER A 269 12.40 14.02 -5.14
C SER A 269 13.85 14.34 -4.78
N LYS A 270 14.11 14.80 -3.55
CA LYS A 270 15.44 15.12 -3.00
C LYS A 270 15.88 14.18 -1.87
N TRP A 271 15.08 13.18 -1.51
CA TRP A 271 15.38 12.28 -0.40
C TRP A 271 16.52 11.32 -0.77
N GLU A 272 17.53 11.25 0.10
CA GLU A 272 18.76 10.48 -0.13
C GLU A 272 18.55 9.00 0.20
N TRP A 273 17.82 8.29 -0.66
CA TRP A 273 17.63 6.85 -0.56
C TRP A 273 18.99 6.11 -0.62
N PRO A 274 19.28 5.16 0.29
CA PRO A 274 18.33 4.37 1.08
C PRO A 274 18.10 4.86 2.53
N ASN A 275 18.35 6.14 2.88
CA ASN A 275 18.04 6.63 4.23
C ASN A 275 16.55 6.39 4.59
N PRO A 276 16.23 5.85 5.78
CA PRO A 276 14.87 5.41 6.10
C PRO A 276 13.94 6.56 6.47
N VAL A 277 12.70 6.50 5.98
CA VAL A 277 11.62 7.40 6.43
C VAL A 277 11.04 6.89 7.75
N LEU A 278 11.27 7.66 8.83
CA LEU A 278 10.77 7.38 10.19
C LEU A 278 9.76 8.46 10.63
N LEU A 279 8.64 8.04 11.23
CA LEU A 279 7.62 8.94 11.79
C LEU A 279 7.79 9.24 13.28
N LYS A 280 8.42 8.34 14.05
CA LYS A 280 8.89 8.58 15.42
C LYS A 280 10.23 7.88 15.62
N ARG A 281 10.89 8.11 16.76
CA ARG A 281 12.08 7.32 17.13
C ARG A 281 11.61 5.90 17.46
N PRO A 282 12.31 4.84 17.03
CA PRO A 282 12.05 3.50 17.54
C PRO A 282 12.16 3.49 19.06
N GLU A 283 11.22 2.82 19.71
CA GLU A 283 11.21 2.57 21.15
C GLU A 283 11.67 1.12 21.37
N GLU A 284 12.56 0.90 22.33
CA GLU A 284 13.07 -0.42 22.70
C GLU A 284 12.02 -1.18 23.53
N SER A 285 11.93 -2.51 23.36
CA SER A 285 10.89 -3.33 23.98
C SER A 285 11.38 -4.77 24.21
N ASP A 286 11.21 -5.26 25.45
CA ASP A 286 11.71 -6.54 25.96
C ASP A 286 11.09 -7.79 25.29
N LEU A 287 10.19 -7.61 24.33
CA LEU A 287 9.43 -8.71 23.71
C LEU A 287 10.20 -9.47 22.61
N ASN A 288 11.43 -9.05 22.28
CA ASN A 288 12.35 -9.74 21.36
C ASN A 288 11.75 -10.14 19.99
N LEU A 289 10.75 -9.40 19.50
CA LEU A 289 10.16 -9.60 18.19
C LEU A 289 11.11 -9.08 17.07
N PRO A 290 11.05 -9.62 15.84
CA PRO A 290 11.88 -9.13 14.72
C PRO A 290 11.55 -7.69 14.34
N VAL A 291 12.47 -6.77 14.65
CA VAL A 291 12.44 -5.35 14.27
C VAL A 291 13.37 -5.11 13.09
N TRP A 292 12.98 -4.18 12.20
CA TRP A 292 13.82 -3.68 11.12
C TRP A 292 15.01 -2.89 11.67
N ASP A 293 16.23 -3.39 11.49
CA ASP A 293 17.45 -2.67 11.82
C ASP A 293 18.62 -3.11 10.91
N PRO A 294 19.05 -2.28 9.94
CA PRO A 294 20.15 -2.61 9.03
C PRO A 294 21.51 -2.69 9.74
N ARG A 295 21.64 -2.22 10.98
CA ARG A 295 22.87 -2.42 11.77
C ARG A 295 23.00 -3.88 12.17
N VAL A 296 21.92 -4.47 12.69
CA VAL A 296 21.88 -5.83 13.25
C VAL A 296 21.59 -6.88 12.19
N ASN A 297 20.60 -6.65 11.32
CA ASN A 297 20.12 -7.59 10.31
C ASN A 297 20.79 -7.33 8.94
N PRO A 298 21.61 -8.26 8.39
CA PRO A 298 22.23 -8.08 7.08
C PRO A 298 21.22 -7.91 5.94
N CYS A 299 20.07 -8.60 5.99
CA CYS A 299 19.05 -8.52 4.93
C CYS A 299 18.47 -7.10 4.81
N ASP A 300 18.32 -6.40 5.94
CA ASP A 300 17.76 -5.05 5.98
C ASP A 300 18.65 -3.99 5.32
N ARG A 301 19.94 -4.27 5.16
CA ARG A 301 20.93 -3.41 4.47
C ARG A 301 20.68 -3.29 2.97
N TYR A 302 19.99 -4.26 2.37
CA TYR A 302 19.71 -4.29 0.93
C TYR A 302 18.40 -3.58 0.55
N HIS A 303 17.62 -3.06 1.52
CA HIS A 303 16.41 -2.31 1.22
C HIS A 303 16.72 -0.96 0.57
N VAL A 304 16.30 -0.80 -0.69
CA VAL A 304 16.69 0.35 -1.53
C VAL A 304 15.90 1.64 -1.27
N MET A 305 14.73 1.54 -0.63
CA MET A 305 13.79 2.65 -0.37
C MET A 305 12.99 2.46 0.94
N PRO A 306 13.63 2.31 2.12
CA PRO A 306 12.94 1.88 3.34
C PRO A 306 11.98 2.94 3.93
N ILE A 307 10.76 2.52 4.24
CA ILE A 307 9.74 3.33 4.93
C ILE A 307 9.22 2.51 6.10
N ILE A 308 9.41 2.99 7.33
CA ILE A 308 9.33 2.14 8.52
C ILE A 308 8.05 2.43 9.32
N THR A 309 7.34 1.36 9.70
CA THR A 309 6.13 1.47 10.53
C THR A 309 6.45 2.05 11.90
N PRO A 310 5.64 2.99 12.45
CA PRO A 310 5.98 3.69 13.68
C PRO A 310 5.88 2.82 14.94
N THR A 311 4.98 1.83 14.97
CA THR A 311 4.76 0.96 16.13
C THR A 311 5.72 -0.23 16.15
N TYR A 312 6.12 -0.66 17.34
CA TYR A 312 6.87 -1.89 17.56
C TYR A 312 6.00 -3.14 17.28
N PRO A 313 6.55 -4.25 16.74
CA PRO A 313 7.86 -4.32 16.11
C PRO A 313 7.87 -3.52 14.80
N GLN A 314 8.83 -2.60 14.66
CA GLN A 314 8.92 -1.73 13.51
C GLN A 314 9.36 -2.53 12.28
N GLN A 315 8.67 -2.38 11.16
CA GLN A 315 8.89 -3.15 9.93
C GLN A 315 9.02 -2.22 8.73
N ASN A 316 9.81 -2.62 7.73
CA ASN A 316 9.90 -1.92 6.46
C ASN A 316 8.66 -2.22 5.61
N SER A 317 7.80 -1.23 5.34
CA SER A 317 6.58 -1.39 4.52
C SER A 317 6.84 -1.37 3.01
N THR A 318 8.12 -1.37 2.60
CA THR A 318 8.56 -1.29 1.19
C THR A 318 9.61 -2.33 0.82
N TYR A 319 9.68 -3.44 1.56
CA TYR A 319 10.62 -4.55 1.31
C TYR A 319 10.53 -5.17 -0.10
N ASN A 320 9.43 -4.96 -0.83
CA ASN A 320 9.25 -5.40 -2.22
C ASN A 320 9.84 -4.43 -3.27
N VAL A 321 10.28 -3.23 -2.88
CA VAL A 321 10.78 -2.21 -3.84
C VAL A 321 12.14 -2.64 -4.40
N SER A 322 12.25 -2.62 -5.73
CA SER A 322 13.46 -2.94 -6.50
C SER A 322 14.20 -1.69 -6.95
N THR A 323 15.38 -1.85 -7.56
CA THR A 323 16.16 -0.75 -8.13
C THR A 323 15.38 -0.01 -9.22
N SER A 324 14.72 -0.77 -10.12
CA SER A 324 13.87 -0.24 -11.19
C SER A 324 12.69 0.54 -10.65
N THR A 325 11.91 -0.04 -9.75
CA THR A 325 10.69 0.58 -9.20
C THR A 325 11.03 1.81 -8.35
N ARG A 326 12.12 1.79 -7.58
CA ARG A 326 12.67 2.98 -6.92
C ARG A 326 13.00 4.09 -7.93
N ALA A 327 13.73 3.77 -9.00
CA ALA A 327 14.13 4.77 -10.00
C ALA A 327 12.92 5.40 -10.71
N ILE A 328 11.91 4.60 -11.05
CA ILE A 328 10.63 5.06 -11.61
C ILE A 328 9.92 6.01 -10.64
N MET A 329 9.82 5.65 -9.35
CA MET A 329 9.17 6.51 -8.36
C MET A 329 9.94 7.84 -8.15
N VAL A 330 11.27 7.82 -8.17
CA VAL A 330 12.10 9.04 -8.09
C VAL A 330 11.96 9.93 -9.35
N GLU A 331 11.78 9.34 -10.53
CA GLU A 331 11.43 10.07 -11.76
C GLU A 331 10.06 10.77 -11.61
N GLU A 332 9.03 10.02 -11.20
CA GLU A 332 7.67 10.55 -11.05
C GLU A 332 7.56 11.58 -9.89
N PHE A 333 8.37 11.47 -8.82
CA PHE A 333 8.46 12.53 -7.80
C PHE A 333 9.04 13.84 -8.37
N LYS A 334 10.04 13.77 -9.24
CA LYS A 334 10.62 14.95 -9.91
C LYS A 334 9.60 15.58 -10.87
N HIS A 335 8.85 14.75 -11.61
CA HIS A 335 7.73 15.19 -12.45
C HIS A 335 6.62 15.87 -11.63
N GLY A 336 6.20 15.27 -10.51
CA GLY A 336 5.21 15.85 -9.58
C GLY A 336 5.66 17.19 -8.99
N LEU A 337 6.95 17.35 -8.68
CA LEU A 337 7.49 18.64 -8.23
C LEU A 337 7.41 19.70 -9.33
N ALA A 338 7.77 19.36 -10.57
CA ALA A 338 7.67 20.29 -11.70
C ALA A 338 6.23 20.74 -11.95
N VAL A 339 5.28 19.79 -12.04
CA VAL A 339 3.86 20.08 -12.25
C VAL A 339 3.25 20.91 -11.10
N THR A 340 3.55 20.58 -9.84
CA THR A 340 3.02 21.38 -8.71
C THR A 340 3.65 22.76 -8.60
N ASN A 341 4.92 22.93 -9.00
CA ASN A 341 5.53 24.26 -9.09
C ASN A 341 4.88 25.12 -10.18
N GLU A 342 4.50 24.55 -11.32
CA GLU A 342 3.73 25.27 -12.35
C GLU A 342 2.33 25.67 -11.86
N ILE A 343 1.63 24.76 -11.16
CA ILE A 343 0.30 25.03 -10.61
C ILE A 343 0.33 26.16 -9.58
N LEU A 344 1.28 26.13 -8.63
CA LEU A 344 1.44 27.18 -7.62
C LEU A 344 2.02 28.50 -8.20
N GLN A 345 2.48 28.50 -9.45
CA GLN A 345 2.83 29.69 -10.22
C GLN A 345 1.67 30.19 -11.12
N GLY A 346 0.48 29.58 -11.03
CA GLY A 346 -0.69 29.93 -11.86
C GLY A 346 -0.57 29.53 -13.34
N LYS A 347 0.41 28.69 -13.70
CA LYS A 347 0.69 28.27 -15.10
C LYS A 347 -0.08 27.00 -15.52
N SER A 348 -0.74 26.33 -14.58
CA SER A 348 -1.52 25.12 -14.84
C SER A 348 -2.50 24.83 -13.71
N ASP A 349 -3.43 23.88 -13.94
CA ASP A 349 -4.42 23.44 -12.97
C ASP A 349 -4.11 22.04 -12.42
N TRP A 350 -4.69 21.72 -11.26
CA TRP A 350 -4.49 20.44 -10.56
C TRP A 350 -4.87 19.20 -11.38
N THR A 351 -5.72 19.33 -12.39
CA THR A 351 -6.05 18.25 -13.34
C THR A 351 -4.79 17.70 -14.04
N LYS A 352 -3.78 18.55 -14.30
CA LYS A 352 -2.48 18.13 -14.89
C LYS A 352 -1.72 17.16 -13.99
N LEU A 353 -1.87 17.25 -12.66
CA LEU A 353 -1.25 16.31 -11.72
C LEU A 353 -1.86 14.91 -11.82
N PHE A 354 -3.14 14.81 -12.20
CA PHE A 354 -3.88 13.56 -12.31
C PHE A 354 -3.96 13.02 -13.77
N GLU A 355 -3.15 13.57 -14.68
CA GLU A 355 -2.95 13.02 -16.02
C GLU A 355 -2.28 11.64 -15.95
N PRO A 356 -2.85 10.63 -16.66
CA PRO A 356 -2.39 9.26 -16.56
C PRO A 356 -1.01 9.09 -17.20
N LEU A 357 -0.22 8.13 -16.72
CA LEU A 357 1.02 7.78 -17.39
C LEU A 357 0.72 7.17 -18.77
N ASN A 358 1.28 7.75 -19.85
CA ASN A 358 1.23 7.20 -21.21
C ASN A 358 2.18 5.98 -21.35
N PHE A 359 1.97 4.95 -20.53
CA PHE A 359 2.88 3.81 -20.33
C PHE A 359 3.30 3.15 -21.64
N PHE A 360 2.34 2.79 -22.50
CA PHE A 360 2.55 2.15 -23.80
C PHE A 360 3.25 3.03 -24.85
N GLN A 361 3.42 4.33 -24.57
CA GLN A 361 4.19 5.24 -25.42
C GLN A 361 5.59 5.51 -24.85
N LYS A 362 5.81 5.37 -23.53
CA LYS A 362 7.06 5.70 -22.82
C LYS A 362 8.24 4.79 -23.20
N TYR A 363 8.02 3.49 -23.42
CA TYR A 363 9.09 2.52 -23.71
C TYR A 363 9.13 2.11 -25.19
N LYS A 364 10.34 1.80 -25.71
CA LYS A 364 10.54 1.22 -27.06
C LYS A 364 10.19 -0.28 -27.11
N HIS A 365 10.38 -0.99 -26.00
CA HIS A 365 10.30 -2.44 -25.86
C HIS A 365 9.45 -2.82 -24.65
N TYR A 366 8.72 -3.92 -24.77
CA TYR A 366 7.90 -4.47 -23.71
C TYR A 366 8.10 -5.99 -23.64
N ILE A 367 7.95 -6.55 -22.45
CA ILE A 367 7.61 -7.96 -22.26
C ILE A 367 6.12 -8.00 -21.90
N VAL A 368 5.36 -8.80 -22.65
CA VAL A 368 3.97 -9.14 -22.33
C VAL A 368 4.01 -10.47 -21.60
N LEU A 369 3.34 -10.56 -20.46
CA LEU A 369 3.21 -11.76 -19.65
C LEU A 369 1.74 -12.18 -19.62
N ASN A 370 1.45 -13.38 -20.11
CA ASN A 370 0.10 -13.94 -20.17
C ASN A 370 -0.03 -15.06 -19.13
N ALA A 371 -1.11 -15.04 -18.34
CA ALA A 371 -1.57 -16.16 -17.54
C ALA A 371 -2.95 -16.61 -18.04
N SER A 372 -3.19 -17.91 -18.16
CA SER A 372 -4.47 -18.46 -18.58
C SER A 372 -4.89 -19.69 -17.78
N ALA A 373 -6.20 -19.95 -17.70
CA ALA A 373 -6.77 -21.17 -17.14
C ALA A 373 -8.12 -21.53 -17.77
N SER A 374 -8.53 -22.80 -17.66
CA SER A 374 -9.73 -23.34 -18.30
C SER A 374 -11.07 -22.89 -17.67
N THR A 375 -11.06 -22.48 -16.40
CA THR A 375 -12.26 -22.02 -15.67
C THR A 375 -11.98 -20.71 -14.93
N GLU A 376 -13.02 -19.96 -14.56
CA GLU A 376 -12.89 -18.64 -13.95
C GLU A 376 -12.30 -18.70 -12.53
N GLU A 377 -12.69 -19.71 -11.75
CA GLU A 377 -12.19 -19.94 -10.38
C GLU A 377 -10.70 -20.28 -10.41
N HIS A 378 -10.30 -21.16 -11.34
CA HIS A 378 -8.90 -21.52 -11.55
C HIS A 378 -8.10 -20.34 -12.09
N HIS A 379 -8.71 -19.49 -12.93
CA HIS A 379 -8.07 -18.26 -13.41
C HIS A 379 -7.81 -17.28 -12.27
N LEU A 380 -8.78 -17.08 -11.38
CA LEU A 380 -8.66 -16.18 -10.24
C LEU A 380 -7.54 -16.62 -9.27
N GLU A 381 -7.46 -17.91 -8.95
CA GLU A 381 -6.37 -18.50 -8.14
C GLU A 381 -5.01 -18.33 -8.83
N TRP A 382 -4.93 -18.67 -10.13
CA TRP A 382 -3.71 -18.63 -10.92
C TRP A 382 -3.17 -17.21 -11.10
N VAL A 383 -4.04 -16.27 -11.46
CA VAL A 383 -3.74 -14.83 -11.60
C VAL A 383 -3.17 -14.27 -10.30
N GLY A 384 -3.78 -14.58 -9.16
CA GLY A 384 -3.29 -14.15 -7.84
C GLY A 384 -1.88 -14.66 -7.53
N LEU A 385 -1.58 -15.92 -7.83
CA LEU A 385 -0.21 -16.45 -7.68
C LEU A 385 0.76 -15.76 -8.66
N VAL A 386 0.42 -15.69 -9.95
CA VAL A 386 1.28 -15.10 -10.98
C VAL A 386 1.63 -13.65 -10.62
N GLU A 387 0.64 -12.82 -10.30
CA GLU A 387 0.85 -11.42 -9.91
C GLU A 387 1.75 -11.31 -8.67
N SER A 388 1.55 -12.18 -7.67
CA SER A 388 2.40 -12.24 -6.47
C SER A 388 3.88 -12.53 -6.77
N LYS A 389 4.19 -13.05 -7.97
CA LYS A 389 5.54 -13.38 -8.44
C LYS A 389 6.11 -12.37 -9.43
N ILE A 390 5.34 -11.49 -10.09
CA ILE A 390 5.88 -10.61 -11.18
C ILE A 390 7.06 -9.74 -10.70
N ARG A 391 7.10 -9.32 -9.43
CA ARG A 391 8.28 -8.61 -8.88
C ARG A 391 9.58 -9.43 -8.91
N VAL A 392 9.50 -10.76 -8.95
CA VAL A 392 10.66 -11.66 -9.16
C VAL A 392 11.14 -11.59 -10.61
N LEU A 393 10.25 -11.49 -11.59
CA LEU A 393 10.62 -11.23 -12.98
C LEU A 393 11.29 -9.86 -13.12
N VAL A 394 10.76 -8.81 -12.48
CA VAL A 394 11.39 -7.47 -12.43
C VAL A 394 12.79 -7.55 -11.80
N ALA A 395 12.93 -8.24 -10.66
CA ALA A 395 14.22 -8.43 -9.98
C ALA A 395 15.23 -9.25 -10.79
N ASN A 396 14.79 -10.22 -11.60
CA ASN A 396 15.66 -10.98 -12.49
C ASN A 396 16.03 -10.19 -13.76
N LEU A 397 15.13 -9.33 -14.27
CA LEU A 397 15.40 -8.44 -15.40
C LEU A 397 16.39 -7.33 -15.02
N GLU A 398 16.26 -6.70 -13.85
CA GLU A 398 17.20 -5.61 -13.45
C GLU A 398 18.60 -6.09 -13.05
N ARG A 399 18.80 -7.41 -12.89
CA ARG A 399 20.12 -8.04 -12.76
C ARG A 399 20.77 -8.32 -14.12
N ASN A 400 20.03 -8.25 -15.23
CA ASN A 400 20.61 -8.44 -16.55
C ASN A 400 21.45 -7.21 -16.94
N GLU A 401 22.71 -7.42 -17.32
CA GLU A 401 23.68 -6.35 -17.57
C GLU A 401 23.23 -5.36 -18.65
N PHE A 402 22.44 -5.82 -19.63
CA PHE A 402 21.93 -4.99 -20.71
C PHE A 402 20.65 -4.23 -20.35
N ILE A 403 20.02 -4.49 -19.20
CA ILE A 403 18.80 -3.79 -18.75
C ILE A 403 19.18 -2.70 -17.74
N THR A 404 18.46 -1.58 -17.80
CA THR A 404 18.58 -0.45 -16.85
C THR A 404 17.31 -0.24 -16.04
N ILE A 405 16.13 -0.47 -16.64
CA ILE A 405 14.82 -0.41 -15.96
C ILE A 405 13.92 -1.51 -16.52
N ALA A 406 13.23 -2.24 -15.62
CA ALA A 406 12.02 -2.99 -15.92
C ALA A 406 10.82 -2.37 -15.18
N HIS A 407 9.86 -1.80 -15.92
CA HIS A 407 8.66 -1.16 -15.38
C HIS A 407 7.42 -2.02 -15.62
N VAL A 408 6.95 -2.76 -14.62
CA VAL A 408 5.64 -3.43 -14.66
C VAL A 408 4.50 -2.42 -14.56
N ASN A 409 3.53 -2.44 -15.48
CA ASN A 409 2.27 -1.72 -15.31
C ASN A 409 1.42 -2.42 -14.23
N PRO A 410 0.97 -1.73 -13.16
CA PRO A 410 0.12 -2.34 -12.14
C PRO A 410 -1.28 -2.75 -12.59
N GLN A 411 -1.72 -2.31 -13.77
CA GLN A 411 -2.98 -2.76 -14.37
C GLN A 411 -2.77 -4.03 -15.20
N SER A 412 -3.54 -5.08 -14.91
CA SER A 412 -3.75 -6.23 -15.79
C SER A 412 -4.81 -5.93 -16.85
N PHE A 413 -4.74 -6.66 -17.97
CA PHE A 413 -5.65 -6.53 -19.11
C PHE A 413 -6.20 -7.91 -19.49
N PRO A 414 -7.48 -8.04 -19.88
CA PRO A 414 -8.00 -9.31 -20.40
C PRO A 414 -7.31 -9.66 -21.72
N GLY A 415 -7.17 -10.96 -22.01
CA GLY A 415 -6.67 -11.44 -23.30
C GLY A 415 -7.53 -10.97 -24.48
N ASN A 416 -6.93 -10.93 -25.67
CA ASN A 416 -7.69 -10.65 -26.89
C ASN A 416 -8.65 -11.82 -27.21
N GLN A 417 -9.65 -11.58 -28.05
CA GLN A 417 -10.72 -12.56 -28.29
C GLN A 417 -10.21 -13.89 -28.91
N GLU A 418 -9.05 -13.89 -29.56
CA GLU A 418 -8.42 -15.09 -30.13
C GLU A 418 -7.70 -15.91 -29.04
N LEU A 419 -6.95 -15.25 -28.16
CA LEU A 419 -6.30 -15.88 -27.00
C LEU A 419 -7.33 -16.54 -26.08
N CYS A 420 -8.45 -15.87 -25.81
CA CYS A 420 -9.52 -16.44 -24.98
C CYS A 420 -10.22 -17.63 -25.68
N LYS A 421 -10.46 -17.56 -27.01
CA LYS A 421 -10.97 -18.71 -27.79
C LYS A 421 -10.04 -19.93 -27.76
N GLN A 422 -8.73 -19.73 -27.58
CA GLN A 422 -7.73 -20.81 -27.55
C GLN A 422 -7.38 -21.31 -26.15
N SER A 423 -7.53 -20.47 -25.11
CA SER A 423 -6.99 -20.73 -23.76
C SER A 423 -8.00 -20.53 -22.62
N GLY A 424 -9.27 -20.26 -22.92
CA GLY A 424 -10.30 -19.99 -21.93
C GLY A 424 -10.17 -18.59 -21.35
N TYR A 425 -9.90 -18.50 -20.06
CA TYR A 425 -9.73 -17.24 -19.34
C TYR A 425 -8.26 -16.79 -19.42
N VAL A 426 -8.02 -15.52 -19.75
CA VAL A 426 -6.66 -15.00 -19.99
C VAL A 426 -6.49 -13.59 -19.40
N SER A 427 -5.41 -13.39 -18.66
CA SER A 427 -4.97 -12.09 -18.12
C SER A 427 -3.54 -11.79 -18.59
N MET A 428 -3.29 -10.52 -18.93
CA MET A 428 -2.02 -10.04 -19.47
C MET A 428 -1.47 -8.87 -18.64
N TRP A 429 -0.17 -8.88 -18.36
CA TRP A 429 0.57 -7.75 -17.79
C TRP A 429 1.67 -7.30 -18.75
N PHE A 430 2.04 -6.02 -18.67
CA PHE A 430 3.03 -5.42 -19.56
C PHE A 430 4.18 -4.83 -18.76
N LEU A 431 5.41 -5.24 -19.08
CA LEU A 431 6.65 -4.74 -18.49
C LEU A 431 7.41 -3.92 -19.53
N GLY A 432 7.47 -2.60 -19.38
CA GLY A 432 8.25 -1.71 -20.23
C GLY A 432 9.75 -1.81 -19.91
N ILE A 433 10.58 -2.03 -20.93
CA ILE A 433 12.02 -2.27 -20.78
C ILE A 433 12.84 -1.08 -21.31
N VAL A 434 13.82 -0.65 -20.52
CA VAL A 434 14.90 0.25 -20.96
C VAL A 434 16.20 -0.53 -20.96
N PHE A 435 16.77 -0.73 -22.16
CA PHE A 435 18.12 -1.28 -22.30
C PHE A 435 19.18 -0.21 -22.01
N ARG A 436 20.32 -0.65 -21.47
CA ARG A 436 21.51 0.16 -21.26
C ARG A 436 22.03 0.61 -22.62
N LYS A 437 22.38 1.89 -22.77
CA LYS A 437 23.20 2.32 -23.90
C LYS A 437 24.60 1.75 -23.69
N VAL A 438 24.99 0.83 -24.56
CA VAL A 438 26.38 0.37 -24.68
C VAL A 438 26.96 1.11 -25.88
N GLU A 439 28.13 1.70 -25.73
CA GLU A 439 28.86 2.28 -26.86
C GLU A 439 29.42 1.10 -27.68
N ASN A 440 29.22 1.11 -29.00
CA ASN A 440 29.40 -0.03 -29.91
C ASN A 440 28.32 -1.15 -29.81
N ALA A 441 27.05 -0.82 -29.54
CA ALA A 441 25.95 -1.80 -29.40
C ALA A 441 25.38 -2.40 -30.70
N GLU A 442 25.87 -2.06 -31.90
CA GLU A 442 25.28 -2.52 -33.16
C GLU A 442 25.36 -4.05 -33.30
N GLY A 443 24.20 -4.71 -33.43
CA GLY A 443 24.11 -6.17 -33.59
C GLY A 443 24.15 -6.98 -32.28
N VAL A 444 24.29 -6.35 -31.11
CA VAL A 444 24.27 -7.05 -29.81
C VAL A 444 22.94 -7.79 -29.63
N THR A 445 23.00 -9.12 -29.55
CA THR A 445 21.83 -9.98 -29.39
C THR A 445 21.65 -10.39 -27.93
N ILE A 446 20.72 -9.73 -27.25
CA ILE A 446 20.37 -9.98 -25.85
C ILE A 446 19.45 -11.20 -25.78
N ASP A 447 19.84 -12.25 -25.07
CA ASP A 447 18.98 -13.40 -24.79
C ASP A 447 18.31 -13.25 -23.41
N LEU A 448 16.97 -13.10 -23.40
CA LEU A 448 16.16 -13.05 -22.18
C LEU A 448 15.49 -14.39 -21.85
N THR A 449 15.73 -15.44 -22.66
CA THR A 449 15.09 -16.76 -22.50
C THR A 449 15.35 -17.34 -21.10
N TYR A 450 16.59 -17.28 -20.62
CA TYR A 450 16.95 -17.82 -19.29
C TYR A 450 16.25 -17.06 -18.15
N VAL A 451 16.21 -15.73 -18.20
CA VAL A 451 15.55 -14.88 -17.20
C VAL A 451 14.06 -15.20 -17.09
N ILE A 452 13.42 -15.39 -18.24
CA ILE A 452 11.99 -15.70 -18.34
C ILE A 452 11.71 -17.15 -17.94
N GLN A 453 12.52 -18.11 -18.38
CA GLN A 453 12.41 -19.52 -18.01
C GLN A 453 12.56 -19.71 -16.49
N SER A 454 13.58 -19.10 -15.88
CA SER A 454 13.82 -19.10 -14.42
C SER A 454 12.63 -18.55 -13.62
N PHE A 455 11.96 -17.50 -14.15
CA PHE A 455 10.73 -16.98 -13.57
C PHE A 455 9.56 -17.97 -13.72
N THR A 456 9.29 -18.47 -14.92
CA THR A 456 8.25 -19.46 -15.23
C THR A 456 8.38 -20.71 -14.35
N ASP A 457 9.58 -21.28 -14.26
CA ASP A 457 9.88 -22.45 -13.42
C ASP A 457 9.65 -22.15 -11.93
N THR A 458 9.87 -20.91 -11.50
CA THR A 458 9.62 -20.48 -10.11
C THR A 458 8.14 -20.30 -9.81
N VAL A 459 7.33 -19.87 -10.78
CA VAL A 459 5.86 -19.85 -10.65
C VAL A 459 5.32 -21.27 -10.55
N TYR A 460 5.62 -22.16 -11.51
CA TYR A 460 5.14 -23.55 -11.49
C TYR A 460 5.62 -24.33 -10.27
N ARG A 461 6.89 -24.18 -9.87
CA ARG A 461 7.42 -24.82 -8.64
C ARG A 461 6.67 -24.37 -7.39
N GLN A 462 6.31 -23.08 -7.27
CA GLN A 462 5.50 -22.63 -6.15
C GLN A 462 4.05 -23.13 -6.24
N ALA A 463 3.45 -23.19 -7.43
CA ALA A 463 2.10 -23.71 -7.63
C ALA A 463 1.98 -25.18 -7.22
N ASN A 464 2.98 -26.00 -7.60
CA ASN A 464 3.10 -27.40 -7.17
C ASN A 464 3.28 -27.52 -5.65
N ASN A 465 4.15 -26.71 -5.04
CA ASN A 465 4.37 -26.71 -3.59
C ASN A 465 3.13 -26.28 -2.78
N LEU A 466 2.14 -25.65 -3.42
CA LEU A 466 0.84 -25.26 -2.84
C LEU A 466 -0.31 -26.20 -3.24
N ASN A 467 -0.03 -27.28 -4.00
CA ASN A 467 -1.04 -28.15 -4.63
C ASN A 467 -2.11 -27.39 -5.45
N MET A 468 -1.74 -26.22 -5.97
CA MET A 468 -2.65 -25.28 -6.63
C MET A 468 -2.62 -25.39 -8.16
N LEU A 469 -1.61 -26.07 -8.75
CA LEU A 469 -1.52 -26.24 -10.20
C LEU A 469 -2.56 -27.26 -10.68
N LYS A 470 -3.45 -26.81 -11.57
CA LYS A 470 -4.52 -27.60 -12.18
C LYS A 470 -4.35 -27.60 -13.70
N ASP A 471 -4.96 -28.54 -14.41
CA ASP A 471 -4.82 -28.60 -15.87
C ASP A 471 -5.37 -27.33 -16.56
N GLY A 472 -4.76 -26.97 -17.69
CA GLY A 472 -5.00 -25.73 -18.40
C GLY A 472 -4.34 -24.48 -17.81
N MET A 473 -3.89 -24.49 -16.55
CA MET A 473 -3.13 -23.37 -15.97
C MET A 473 -1.79 -23.19 -16.70
N LYS A 474 -1.62 -22.07 -17.40
CA LYS A 474 -0.41 -21.78 -18.18
C LYS A 474 0.09 -20.36 -17.94
N ILE A 475 1.40 -20.18 -18.04
CA ILE A 475 2.05 -18.87 -18.10
C ILE A 475 2.97 -18.82 -19.32
N GLU A 476 2.83 -17.78 -20.14
CA GLU A 476 3.67 -17.50 -21.30
C GLU A 476 4.20 -16.05 -21.23
N ALA A 477 5.39 -15.80 -21.78
CA ALA A 477 5.90 -14.44 -21.96
C ALA A 477 6.39 -14.23 -23.40
N ALA A 478 6.27 -13.00 -23.90
CA ALA A 478 6.68 -12.61 -25.24
C ALA A 478 7.30 -11.20 -25.22
N HIS A 479 8.33 -10.96 -26.04
CA HIS A 479 8.83 -9.60 -26.28
C HIS A 479 8.07 -8.93 -27.43
N VAL A 480 7.72 -7.66 -27.25
CA VAL A 480 6.98 -6.85 -28.22
C VAL A 480 7.65 -5.48 -28.38
N LYS A 481 8.04 -5.13 -29.61
CA LYS A 481 8.48 -3.75 -29.95
C LYS A 481 7.25 -2.84 -29.94
N ARG A 482 7.34 -1.59 -29.44
CA ARG A 482 6.20 -0.66 -29.24
C ARG A 482 5.19 -0.64 -30.40
N LYS A 483 5.68 -0.63 -31.65
CA LYS A 483 4.84 -0.60 -32.86
C LYS A 483 3.88 -1.80 -33.02
N HIS A 484 4.11 -2.90 -32.32
CA HIS A 484 3.35 -4.16 -32.39
C HIS A 484 2.40 -4.36 -31.20
N LEU A 485 2.29 -3.40 -30.26
CA LEU A 485 1.34 -3.52 -29.13
C LEU A 485 -0.13 -3.57 -29.55
N HIS A 486 -0.45 -3.08 -30.76
CA HIS A 486 -1.82 -3.05 -31.30
C HIS A 486 -2.41 -4.44 -31.63
N TYR A 487 -1.61 -5.51 -31.60
CA TYR A 487 -2.12 -6.89 -31.67
C TYR A 487 -2.60 -7.43 -30.29
N PHE A 488 -2.18 -6.78 -29.20
CA PHE A 488 -2.46 -7.20 -27.82
C PHE A 488 -3.46 -6.29 -27.10
N LEU A 489 -3.55 -5.01 -27.50
CA LEU A 489 -4.31 -3.99 -26.79
C LEU A 489 -5.24 -3.23 -27.76
N PRO A 490 -6.48 -2.92 -27.34
CA PRO A 490 -7.42 -2.16 -28.15
C PRO A 490 -6.92 -0.71 -28.33
N ALA A 491 -7.43 -0.02 -29.36
CA ALA A 491 -6.94 1.30 -29.76
C ALA A 491 -7.05 2.33 -28.61
N GLU A 492 -8.08 2.21 -27.78
CA GLU A 492 -8.40 3.08 -26.65
C GLU A 492 -7.34 3.01 -25.53
N ALA A 493 -6.65 1.87 -25.41
CA ALA A 493 -5.55 1.67 -24.46
C ALA A 493 -4.21 2.20 -24.98
N LEU A 494 -4.08 2.42 -26.30
CA LEU A 494 -2.84 2.83 -26.96
C LEU A 494 -2.84 4.30 -27.41
N GLN A 495 -4.02 4.85 -27.71
CA GLN A 495 -4.18 6.23 -28.15
C GLN A 495 -3.95 7.25 -27.02
N LYS A 496 -3.48 8.43 -27.39
CA LYS A 496 -3.55 9.60 -26.51
C LYS A 496 -5.01 10.01 -26.39
N ARG A 497 -5.53 10.17 -25.16
CA ARG A 497 -6.69 11.04 -24.96
C ARG A 497 -6.27 12.48 -25.33
N LYS A 498 -6.53 12.90 -26.57
CA LYS A 498 -6.68 14.33 -26.88
C LYS A 498 -7.70 14.92 -25.91
N LYS A 499 -7.56 16.19 -25.52
CA LYS A 499 -8.50 16.87 -24.63
C LYS A 499 -9.93 16.74 -25.18
N GLN A 500 -10.72 15.84 -24.61
CA GLN A 500 -12.16 16.00 -24.54
C GLN A 500 -12.41 17.03 -23.45
N SER A 501 -12.96 18.18 -23.83
CA SER A 501 -13.68 19.03 -22.88
C SER A 501 -14.83 18.22 -22.28
N MET A 502 -15.13 18.43 -21.00
CA MET A 502 -16.35 17.87 -20.41
C MET A 502 -17.58 18.39 -21.17
N PRO A 503 -18.61 17.58 -21.41
CA PRO A 503 -19.92 18.08 -21.80
C PRO A 503 -20.51 18.91 -20.64
N ASP A 504 -21.15 20.03 -20.94
CA ASP A 504 -21.91 20.77 -19.93
C ASP A 504 -23.15 19.99 -19.49
N PRO A 505 -23.44 19.90 -18.18
CA PRO A 505 -24.61 19.18 -17.66
C PRO A 505 -25.89 20.02 -17.78
N SER A 506 -26.34 20.30 -19.00
CA SER A 506 -27.68 20.84 -19.27
C SER A 506 -28.24 20.26 -20.58
N GLN A 507 -29.53 19.90 -20.58
CA GLN A 507 -30.24 19.16 -21.66
C GLN A 507 -29.68 17.73 -21.85
N ASN A 508 -30.31 16.68 -21.30
CA ASN A 508 -31.60 16.18 -21.77
C ASN A 508 -32.31 15.31 -20.72
N ALA A 509 -33.64 15.41 -20.65
CA ALA A 509 -34.48 14.59 -19.79
C ALA A 509 -35.59 13.89 -20.60
N SER A 510 -35.36 12.62 -20.95
CA SER A 510 -36.41 11.64 -21.29
C SER A 510 -35.82 10.22 -21.21
N GLY A 511 -36.64 9.25 -20.80
CA GLY A 511 -36.14 7.98 -20.27
C GLY A 511 -35.76 6.92 -21.30
N LEU A 512 -35.05 5.90 -20.81
CA LEU A 512 -34.83 4.62 -21.51
C LEU A 512 -34.96 3.48 -20.48
N GLN A 513 -35.78 2.48 -20.79
CA GLN A 513 -36.09 1.37 -19.86
C GLN A 513 -35.01 0.29 -19.87
N CYS A 514 -34.79 -0.33 -18.72
CA CYS A 514 -33.95 -1.52 -18.58
C CYS A 514 -34.61 -2.75 -19.23
N ARG A 515 -33.84 -3.54 -19.98
CA ARG A 515 -34.13 -4.95 -20.23
C ARG A 515 -32.94 -5.82 -19.84
N ARG A 516 -33.17 -6.73 -18.89
CA ARG A 516 -32.36 -7.94 -18.69
C ARG A 516 -32.82 -8.98 -19.70
N THR A 517 -31.94 -9.89 -20.11
CA THR A 517 -32.31 -11.13 -20.80
C THR A 517 -31.50 -12.28 -20.22
N SER A 518 -32.22 -13.32 -19.79
CA SER A 518 -31.68 -14.59 -19.27
C SER A 518 -31.63 -15.65 -20.38
N LEU A 519 -31.08 -16.82 -20.04
CA LEU A 519 -30.94 -17.96 -20.96
C LEU A 519 -32.29 -18.60 -21.32
N ASP A 520 -32.40 -19.01 -22.58
CA ASP A 520 -32.74 -20.37 -23.04
C ASP A 520 -32.17 -20.50 -24.48
N GLY A 521 -32.17 -21.61 -25.23
CA GLY A 521 -32.64 -22.98 -25.07
C GLY A 521 -32.46 -23.67 -26.44
N SER A 522 -32.03 -24.94 -26.51
CA SER A 522 -31.49 -25.54 -27.75
C SER A 522 -32.46 -26.47 -28.51
N TYR A 523 -32.30 -26.59 -29.85
CA TYR A 523 -32.20 -27.84 -30.67
C TYR A 523 -32.69 -27.72 -32.16
N LEU A 524 -31.76 -28.02 -33.09
CA LEU A 524 -31.85 -28.70 -34.42
C LEU A 524 -32.94 -28.44 -35.51
N ASP A 525 -32.46 -28.03 -36.71
CA ASP A 525 -32.60 -28.65 -38.08
C ASP A 525 -34.02 -28.85 -38.74
N PRO A 526 -34.20 -29.22 -40.05
CA PRO A 526 -33.21 -29.62 -41.09
C PRO A 526 -33.39 -29.18 -42.59
N SER A 527 -32.24 -28.98 -43.27
CA SER A 527 -31.92 -29.41 -44.67
C SER A 527 -32.55 -28.81 -45.97
N ARG A 528 -31.80 -29.00 -47.09
CA ARG A 528 -32.17 -28.94 -48.55
C ARG A 528 -32.35 -27.55 -49.22
N ASP A 529 -32.03 -27.32 -50.51
CA ASP A 529 -31.33 -28.13 -51.55
C ASP A 529 -30.77 -27.30 -52.75
N VAL A 530 -29.84 -27.90 -53.54
CA VAL A 530 -29.54 -27.75 -55.00
C VAL A 530 -28.91 -26.45 -55.62
N ASP A 531 -27.68 -26.63 -56.15
CA ASP A 531 -26.99 -26.16 -57.39
C ASP A 531 -27.33 -24.88 -58.19
N SER A 532 -26.30 -24.16 -58.71
CA SER A 532 -25.82 -24.37 -60.12
C SER A 532 -24.68 -23.45 -60.68
N ARG A 533 -23.63 -24.12 -61.20
CA ARG A 533 -22.86 -23.90 -62.46
C ARG A 533 -22.21 -22.54 -62.93
N THR A 534 -20.87 -22.59 -62.98
CA THR A 534 -19.91 -22.16 -64.06
C THR A 534 -19.46 -20.69 -64.28
N SER A 535 -18.18 -20.61 -64.70
CA SER A 535 -17.29 -19.44 -64.85
C SER A 535 -17.35 -18.71 -66.20
N TYR A 536 -16.76 -17.50 -66.27
CA TYR A 536 -15.86 -17.10 -67.38
C TYR A 536 -14.87 -15.96 -66.99
N ASN A 537 -13.64 -16.08 -67.50
CA ASN A 537 -12.62 -15.11 -67.99
C ASN A 537 -12.93 -13.58 -67.99
N SER A 538 -11.97 -12.64 -67.93
CA SER A 538 -10.48 -12.70 -67.83
C SER A 538 -9.80 -11.31 -67.67
N SER A 539 -8.63 -11.28 -67.02
CA SER A 539 -7.43 -10.42 -67.21
C SER A 539 -7.48 -9.01 -67.86
N SER A 540 -6.74 -8.06 -67.26
CA SER A 540 -5.66 -7.31 -67.96
C SER A 540 -4.77 -6.53 -66.96
N LEU A 541 -3.54 -6.19 -67.38
CA LEU A 541 -2.58 -5.37 -66.61
C LEU A 541 -2.52 -3.95 -67.16
N ASN A 542 -1.98 -3.00 -66.37
CA ASN A 542 -0.95 -2.09 -66.89
C ASN A 542 -0.02 -1.53 -65.80
N LYS A 543 1.03 -0.80 -66.21
CA LYS A 543 2.28 -0.52 -65.46
C LYS A 543 2.86 0.84 -65.91
N ILE A 544 3.99 1.29 -65.31
CA ILE A 544 4.83 2.47 -65.72
C ILE A 544 4.24 3.82 -65.18
N SER A 545 4.98 4.87 -64.79
CA SER A 545 6.42 5.22 -64.85
C SER A 545 6.98 5.86 -63.56
N ILE A 546 8.31 6.04 -63.53
CA ILE A 546 9.15 6.79 -62.56
C ILE A 546 9.60 8.12 -63.20
N LEU A 547 9.79 9.22 -62.44
CA LEU A 547 11.00 10.07 -62.49
C LEU A 547 11.13 11.05 -61.31
N ASP A 548 12.38 11.37 -60.96
CA ASP A 548 12.85 12.25 -59.90
C ASP A 548 12.99 13.74 -60.31
N THR A 549 13.10 14.66 -59.34
CA THR A 549 14.15 15.71 -59.31
C THR A 549 14.21 16.41 -57.93
N SER A 550 15.16 17.33 -57.72
CA SER A 550 15.76 17.63 -56.41
C SER A 550 16.04 19.13 -56.10
N THR A 551 16.69 19.38 -54.95
CA THR A 551 17.61 20.52 -54.61
C THR A 551 17.10 21.90 -54.15
N ALA A 552 17.99 22.56 -53.39
CA ALA A 552 18.13 24.00 -53.08
C ALA A 552 17.31 24.65 -51.92
N GLU A 553 17.88 24.55 -50.71
CA GLU A 553 18.37 25.67 -49.85
C GLU A 553 17.92 27.12 -50.13
N THR A 554 17.69 27.92 -49.06
CA THR A 554 18.57 29.06 -48.63
C THR A 554 17.98 29.84 -47.44
N GLU A 555 18.85 30.43 -46.62
CA GLU A 555 18.55 31.24 -45.43
C GLU A 555 17.97 32.65 -45.71
N ARG A 556 17.38 33.28 -44.66
CA ARG A 556 17.82 34.64 -44.28
C ARG A 556 17.47 35.05 -42.84
N ASN A 557 18.38 35.84 -42.26
CA ASN A 557 18.24 36.49 -40.95
C ASN A 557 17.63 37.90 -41.06
N ALA A 558 17.01 38.39 -39.99
CA ALA A 558 16.84 39.82 -39.73
C ALA A 558 16.77 40.11 -38.22
N VAL A 559 17.46 41.16 -37.76
CA VAL A 559 17.53 41.63 -36.37
C VAL A 559 17.27 43.13 -36.37
N TYR A 560 16.43 43.67 -35.48
CA TYR A 560 16.57 45.06 -35.01
C TYR A 560 15.98 45.35 -33.61
N GLN A 561 16.92 45.72 -32.73
CA GLN A 561 16.90 46.57 -31.53
C GLN A 561 15.60 47.20 -30.97
N ARG A 562 15.32 46.86 -29.70
CA ARG A 562 15.28 47.77 -28.51
C ARG A 562 15.02 49.28 -28.73
N SER A 563 14.01 49.81 -28.03
CA SER A 563 14.00 51.17 -27.46
C SER A 563 13.13 51.27 -26.18
N HIS A 564 13.39 52.26 -25.32
CA HIS A 564 12.57 52.64 -24.16
C HIS A 564 11.88 53.99 -24.44
N GLY A 565 10.71 54.25 -23.84
CA GLY A 565 10.06 55.56 -23.86
C GLY A 565 8.85 55.64 -22.91
N THR A 566 8.60 56.82 -22.33
CA THR A 566 7.61 57.04 -21.26
C THR A 566 6.75 58.29 -21.51
N ASN A 567 5.56 58.30 -20.88
CA ASN A 567 4.69 59.45 -20.58
C ASN A 567 3.89 60.14 -21.73
N ASN A 568 2.56 60.09 -21.62
CA ASN A 568 1.58 61.21 -21.52
C ASN A 568 0.16 60.57 -21.51
N ARG A 569 -0.80 60.87 -20.59
CA ARG A 569 -1.54 62.12 -20.29
C ARG A 569 -2.27 62.64 -21.56
N GLU A 570 -3.59 62.87 -21.62
CA GLU A 570 -4.66 63.17 -20.62
C GLU A 570 -5.92 62.26 -20.87
N LYS A 571 -7.16 62.41 -20.34
CA LYS A 571 -7.95 63.53 -19.77
C LYS A 571 -9.17 62.99 -18.97
N ILE A 572 -9.76 63.79 -18.06
CA ILE A 572 -10.99 63.48 -17.28
C ILE A 572 -11.85 64.76 -17.19
N PRO A 573 -13.20 64.66 -17.15
CA PRO A 573 -13.96 65.50 -16.21
C PRO A 573 -15.20 64.81 -15.56
N HIS A 574 -15.26 64.87 -14.22
CA HIS A 574 -16.41 65.26 -13.34
C HIS A 574 -17.84 64.68 -13.52
N ILE A 575 -18.75 64.65 -12.51
CA ILE A 575 -18.75 64.46 -11.03
C ILE A 575 -20.24 64.44 -10.61
N ALA A 576 -20.66 63.62 -9.63
CA ALA A 576 -21.84 63.85 -8.78
C ALA A 576 -21.91 62.87 -7.59
N VAL A 577 -22.11 63.37 -6.35
CA VAL A 577 -22.31 62.58 -5.11
C VAL A 577 -23.14 63.41 -4.11
N PRO A 578 -24.25 62.88 -3.54
CA PRO A 578 -24.43 62.80 -2.07
C PRO A 578 -25.34 61.62 -1.59
N SER A 579 -25.54 61.31 -0.30
CA SER A 579 -24.61 61.21 0.85
C SER A 579 -25.29 60.61 2.11
N VAL A 580 -24.69 59.56 2.72
CA VAL A 580 -24.65 59.24 4.17
C VAL A 580 -25.93 59.07 5.03
N SER A 581 -26.03 57.94 5.73
CA SER A 581 -26.57 57.84 7.11
C SER A 581 -25.83 56.72 7.92
N LYS A 582 -26.11 56.53 9.23
CA LYS A 582 -25.28 55.74 10.17
C LYS A 582 -26.06 54.68 10.97
N GLY A 583 -25.41 53.56 11.35
CA GLY A 583 -25.46 53.05 12.75
C GLY A 583 -25.81 51.57 13.05
N LEU A 584 -24.96 50.94 13.88
CA LEU A 584 -25.27 50.03 15.02
C LEU A 584 -25.95 48.64 14.84
N SER A 585 -25.11 47.60 14.72
CA SER A 585 -24.98 46.39 15.60
C SER A 585 -26.17 45.56 16.15
N MET A 586 -26.08 44.22 15.94
CA MET A 586 -26.57 43.08 16.78
C MET A 586 -28.12 42.89 16.87
N PRO A 587 -28.68 41.74 17.36
CA PRO A 587 -28.09 40.61 18.11
C PRO A 587 -28.44 39.18 17.62
N LEU A 588 -28.11 38.18 18.46
CA LEU A 588 -28.51 36.76 18.48
C LEU A 588 -29.90 36.59 19.16
N VAL A 589 -30.65 35.49 18.87
CA VAL A 589 -31.46 34.63 19.82
C VAL A 589 -32.49 33.74 19.08
N ASP A 590 -32.86 32.61 19.71
CA ASP A 590 -33.82 31.59 19.27
C ASP A 590 -35.30 32.02 19.21
N SER A 591 -36.16 31.16 18.65
CA SER A 591 -37.54 30.99 19.13
C SER A 591 -38.06 29.54 18.99
N LYS A 592 -39.03 29.18 19.85
CA LYS A 592 -39.74 27.88 19.87
C LYS A 592 -41.12 28.02 19.21
N MET A 593 -41.69 26.88 18.78
CA MET A 593 -43.14 26.53 18.83
C MET A 593 -44.12 27.51 18.11
N GLU A 594 -45.39 27.20 17.81
CA GLU A 594 -46.26 26.06 18.11
C GLU A 594 -47.33 25.93 16.98
N ALA A 595 -47.87 24.73 16.71
CA ALA A 595 -49.12 24.57 15.97
C ALA A 595 -49.75 23.18 16.24
N THR A 596 -50.99 23.16 16.71
CA THR A 596 -51.65 21.97 17.27
C THR A 596 -52.76 21.43 16.36
N VAL A 597 -52.85 20.11 16.24
CA VAL A 597 -54.12 19.42 15.94
C VAL A 597 -54.29 18.28 16.96
N ALA A 598 -55.49 18.14 17.53
CA ALA A 598 -55.77 17.18 18.59
C ALA A 598 -57.13 16.49 18.38
N ILE A 599 -57.20 15.21 18.77
CA ILE A 599 -58.45 14.44 18.92
C ILE A 599 -58.41 13.76 20.31
N ARG A 600 -59.56 13.67 20.98
CA ARG A 600 -59.72 13.15 22.36
C ARG A 600 -60.82 12.10 22.46
N THR A 601 -60.65 11.12 23.36
CA THR A 601 -61.72 10.35 24.05
C THR A 601 -61.19 9.73 25.36
N THR A 602 -62.06 9.25 26.27
CA THR A 602 -61.81 8.86 27.69
C THR A 602 -61.12 7.49 27.90
N GLY A 603 -60.60 7.08 29.07
CA GLY A 603 -60.62 7.64 30.46
C GLY A 603 -61.67 6.96 31.38
N PRO A 604 -61.65 7.08 32.75
CA PRO A 604 -60.73 7.83 33.62
C PRO A 604 -60.25 6.96 34.87
N PRO A 605 -60.07 7.40 36.17
CA PRO A 605 -58.82 7.07 36.90
C PRO A 605 -58.85 6.66 38.41
N ILE A 606 -57.70 6.25 38.95
CA ILE A 606 -57.31 6.12 40.39
C ILE A 606 -55.77 6.34 40.47
N ALA A 607 -55.12 7.06 41.41
CA ALA A 607 -55.54 8.08 42.40
C ALA A 607 -54.34 9.01 42.79
N CYS A 608 -53.92 9.10 44.07
CA CYS A 608 -52.92 10.04 44.64
C CYS A 608 -51.92 9.30 45.59
N THR A 609 -50.85 9.85 46.22
CA THR A 609 -50.49 11.26 46.57
C THR A 609 -48.95 11.45 46.79
N VAL A 610 -48.49 12.70 46.92
CA VAL A 610 -47.11 13.22 47.13
C VAL A 610 -47.01 13.86 48.54
N PRO A 611 -45.91 13.77 49.34
CA PRO A 611 -44.69 14.64 49.28
C PRO A 611 -43.36 14.02 49.80
N GLY A 612 -42.18 14.67 49.76
CA GLY A 612 -41.77 15.92 49.07
C GLY A 612 -40.48 16.58 49.63
N TYR A 613 -39.82 17.40 48.78
CA TYR A 613 -38.89 18.52 49.07
C TYR A 613 -37.38 18.35 49.44
N ASN A 614 -36.60 19.15 48.70
CA ASN A 614 -35.36 19.91 49.04
C ASN A 614 -33.96 19.36 48.70
N THR A 615 -33.09 20.33 48.36
CA THR A 615 -32.02 20.27 47.34
C THR A 615 -30.73 20.97 47.81
N VAL A 616 -29.61 20.80 47.07
CA VAL A 616 -28.45 21.75 46.96
C VAL A 616 -27.54 21.87 48.21
N SER A 617 -26.20 21.98 48.15
CA SER A 617 -25.18 21.80 47.08
C SER A 617 -23.74 21.74 47.66
N GLN A 618 -22.80 21.24 46.84
CA GLN A 618 -21.36 21.62 46.71
C GLN A 618 -20.58 22.22 47.91
N LEU A 619 -19.36 21.72 48.23
CA LEU A 619 -18.07 22.33 47.77
C LEU A 619 -16.77 21.59 48.18
N LYS A 620 -15.72 21.92 47.42
CA LYS A 620 -14.28 21.58 47.44
C LYS A 620 -13.47 21.51 48.77
N ALA A 621 -12.72 20.42 48.92
CA ALA A 621 -11.23 20.32 48.89
C ALA A 621 -10.28 20.77 50.05
N ARG A 622 -9.12 20.07 50.07
CA ARG A 622 -7.75 20.40 50.57
C ARG A 622 -7.30 20.08 52.03
N PHE A 623 -6.46 19.03 52.12
CA PHE A 623 -5.03 19.04 52.53
C PHE A 623 -4.56 19.39 53.98
N VAL A 624 -3.45 18.73 54.38
CA VAL A 624 -2.42 19.05 55.43
C VAL A 624 -2.45 18.24 56.77
N GLN A 625 -1.41 17.39 56.94
CA GLN A 625 -0.67 16.95 58.17
C GLN A 625 -1.46 16.48 59.45
N GLU A 626 -0.86 15.83 60.46
CA GLU A 626 0.57 15.57 60.80
C GLU A 626 0.83 14.14 61.38
N GLN A 627 1.96 13.96 62.08
CA GLN A 627 2.56 12.70 62.56
C GLN A 627 2.21 12.37 64.03
N HIS A 628 2.42 11.12 64.47
CA HIS A 628 3.36 10.79 65.58
C HIS A 628 3.61 9.27 65.74
N GLU A 629 4.61 8.88 66.53
CA GLU A 629 5.19 7.52 66.61
C GLU A 629 4.91 6.72 67.91
N LEU A 630 5.46 5.49 67.95
CA LEU A 630 5.93 4.68 69.10
C LEU A 630 4.95 3.81 69.91
N SER A 631 5.13 2.47 69.79
CA SER A 631 5.53 1.64 70.95
C SER A 631 5.99 0.19 70.63
N ARG A 632 7.26 -0.10 70.99
CA ARG A 632 7.87 -1.36 71.53
C ARG A 632 7.86 -2.71 70.77
N THR A 633 9.07 -3.31 70.81
CA THR A 633 9.62 -4.64 70.43
C THR A 633 9.43 -5.71 71.56
N PRO A 634 10.00 -6.96 71.57
CA PRO A 634 11.09 -7.58 70.76
C PRO A 634 10.92 -9.10 70.38
N VAL A 635 12.06 -9.80 70.14
CA VAL A 635 12.32 -11.28 69.99
C VAL A 635 12.38 -11.81 68.54
N THR A 636 13.48 -12.40 68.00
CA THR A 636 14.89 -12.60 68.44
C THR A 636 15.86 -12.73 67.25
N ASP A 637 17.17 -12.53 67.46
CA ASP A 637 18.26 -12.57 66.45
C ASP A 637 18.76 -13.98 66.04
N LEU A 638 19.39 -14.07 64.86
CA LEU A 638 20.70 -14.73 64.72
C LEU A 638 21.60 -14.07 63.66
N LYS A 639 22.90 -13.98 63.95
CA LYS A 639 24.01 -13.50 63.08
C LYS A 639 24.38 -14.61 62.06
N ASN A 640 25.09 -14.42 60.94
CA ASN A 640 25.94 -13.35 60.39
C ASN A 640 25.96 -13.54 58.82
N SER A 641 26.65 -12.84 57.90
CA SER A 641 27.71 -11.81 57.90
C SER A 641 27.73 -11.07 56.53
N ALA A 642 28.83 -10.38 56.18
CA ALA A 642 29.14 -9.83 54.85
C ALA A 642 30.67 -9.89 54.58
N PRO A 643 31.19 -9.58 53.37
CA PRO A 643 31.58 -8.18 53.13
C PRO A 643 31.64 -7.66 51.66
N LYS A 644 31.32 -6.35 51.50
CA LYS A 644 31.81 -5.38 50.46
C LYS A 644 31.44 -5.61 48.98
N ARG A 645 31.45 -4.57 48.12
CA ARG A 645 30.80 -3.23 48.17
C ARG A 645 30.92 -2.60 46.75
N PRO A 646 29.91 -1.87 46.24
CA PRO A 646 30.00 -1.15 44.97
C PRO A 646 30.49 0.30 45.16
N TYR A 647 30.87 0.98 44.07
CA TYR A 647 30.80 2.44 43.98
C TYR A 647 30.46 2.93 42.56
N SER A 648 29.71 4.03 42.53
CA SER A 648 29.46 4.90 41.39
C SER A 648 29.94 6.31 41.74
N LEU A 649 30.16 7.17 40.75
CA LEU A 649 29.83 8.60 40.88
C LEU A 649 29.66 9.29 39.54
N THR A 650 28.96 10.42 39.57
CA THR A 650 28.76 11.37 38.47
C THR A 650 29.63 12.61 38.66
N SER A 651 29.82 13.40 37.59
CA SER A 651 30.23 14.80 37.70
C SER A 651 29.61 15.64 36.58
N LYS A 652 29.63 16.97 36.73
CA LYS A 652 29.00 17.95 35.85
C LYS A 652 30.05 18.86 35.21
N GLY A 653 29.80 19.35 34.00
CA GLY A 653 30.56 20.42 33.34
C GLY A 653 29.69 21.11 32.27
N ARG A 654 29.90 22.41 32.03
CA ARG A 654 29.13 23.23 31.08
C ARG A 654 30.06 24.03 30.15
N TYR A 655 29.45 24.53 29.07
CA TYR A 655 29.75 25.74 28.29
C TYR A 655 30.40 25.58 26.90
N SER A 656 29.65 26.07 25.92
CA SER A 656 30.04 26.55 24.57
C SER A 656 30.44 28.05 24.67
N PRO A 657 30.75 28.84 23.60
CA PRO A 657 30.54 28.64 22.15
C PRO A 657 31.71 29.14 21.24
N THR A 658 31.39 29.52 19.97
CA THR A 658 32.17 30.35 18.99
C THR A 658 33.47 29.77 18.40
N SER A 659 33.93 30.13 17.19
CA SER A 659 33.30 30.57 15.91
C SER A 659 34.37 30.65 14.80
N GLU A 660 33.99 30.71 13.51
CA GLU A 660 34.85 31.09 12.35
C GLU A 660 36.06 30.13 12.07
N GLU A 661 36.80 30.13 10.95
CA GLU A 661 36.51 30.46 9.53
C GLU A 661 37.37 29.54 8.60
N CYS A 662 37.35 29.70 7.28
CA CYS A 662 38.16 28.86 6.35
C CYS A 662 38.67 29.60 5.10
N PRO A 663 39.99 29.55 4.81
CA PRO A 663 40.49 29.66 3.44
C PRO A 663 41.67 28.72 3.06
N LYS A 664 41.34 27.69 2.25
CA LYS A 664 42.01 27.21 0.99
C LYS A 664 43.53 27.38 0.74
N LYS A 665 44.09 26.30 0.12
CA LYS A 665 45.20 26.21 -0.88
C LYS A 665 46.66 26.31 -0.38
N PRO A 666 47.70 25.89 -1.17
CA PRO A 666 47.72 25.10 -2.44
C PRO A 666 48.76 23.92 -2.49
N VAL A 667 48.71 23.07 -3.56
CA VAL A 667 49.85 22.42 -4.30
C VAL A 667 50.81 21.48 -3.51
N ASP A 668 51.22 20.28 -3.96
CA ASP A 668 51.88 19.96 -5.25
C ASP A 668 51.66 18.51 -5.80
N ARG A 669 52.51 18.06 -6.75
CA ARG A 669 52.30 16.95 -7.70
C ARG A 669 53.55 16.04 -7.88
N GLU A 670 53.35 14.95 -8.64
CA GLU A 670 54.35 14.02 -9.25
C GLU A 670 54.81 12.86 -8.35
N LYS A 671 54.89 11.57 -8.73
CA LYS A 671 55.18 10.77 -9.96
C LYS A 671 56.66 10.34 -10.11
N LEU A 672 56.89 9.03 -10.20
CA LEU A 672 57.96 8.36 -10.99
C LEU A 672 57.61 6.87 -11.19
N THR A 673 58.50 6.06 -11.81
CA THR A 673 58.10 4.84 -12.55
C THR A 673 59.10 3.67 -12.56
N GLY A 674 58.59 2.42 -12.57
CA GLY A 674 59.30 1.15 -12.85
C GLY A 674 58.60 -0.03 -12.14
N GLN A 675 58.20 -1.15 -12.75
CA GLN A 675 58.89 -2.16 -13.60
C GLN A 675 59.81 -3.13 -12.80
N ASP A 676 59.89 -4.45 -13.08
CA ASP A 676 59.46 -5.16 -14.31
C ASP A 676 59.15 -6.69 -14.16
N SER A 677 58.43 -7.25 -15.15
CA SER A 677 58.45 -8.66 -15.63
C SER A 677 57.96 -9.85 -14.75
N ALA A 678 57.65 -11.06 -15.26
CA ALA A 678 56.95 -11.52 -16.50
C ALA A 678 56.68 -13.07 -16.51
N PHE A 679 55.76 -13.55 -17.38
CA PHE A 679 55.61 -14.94 -17.93
C PHE A 679 55.25 -16.13 -16.98
N LYS A 680 54.64 -17.27 -17.41
CA LYS A 680 53.62 -17.59 -18.47
C LYS A 680 53.14 -19.07 -18.34
N ASP A 681 51.94 -19.40 -18.85
CA ASP A 681 51.37 -20.74 -19.23
C ASP A 681 51.46 -21.93 -18.22
N GLY A 682 50.64 -23.00 -18.26
CA GLY A 682 49.42 -23.30 -19.03
C GLY A 682 49.03 -24.80 -19.02
N SER A 683 47.74 -25.11 -19.27
CA SER A 683 47.18 -26.42 -19.69
C SER A 683 46.85 -27.56 -18.69
N ASN A 684 45.73 -28.24 -19.00
CA ASN A 684 45.12 -29.46 -18.42
C ASN A 684 45.77 -30.76 -18.99
N PRO A 685 45.57 -32.00 -18.43
CA PRO A 685 44.34 -32.82 -18.69
C PRO A 685 43.91 -33.81 -17.55
N GLU A 686 43.28 -34.94 -17.89
CA GLU A 686 42.15 -35.57 -17.16
C GLU A 686 42.38 -36.98 -16.50
N ASP A 687 41.38 -37.35 -15.67
CA ASP A 687 40.71 -38.68 -15.56
C ASP A 687 41.24 -39.84 -14.65
N VAL A 688 40.33 -40.80 -14.44
CA VAL A 688 40.44 -42.22 -13.98
C VAL A 688 40.13 -42.56 -12.50
N ARG A 689 38.89 -43.07 -12.30
CA ARG A 689 38.39 -44.21 -11.48
C ARG A 689 39.42 -44.98 -10.58
N ARG A 690 39.07 -45.57 -9.41
CA ARG A 690 38.08 -46.68 -9.21
C ARG A 690 37.93 -47.10 -7.72
N SER A 691 36.98 -48.01 -7.45
CA SER A 691 36.76 -49.01 -6.35
C SER A 691 37.82 -49.19 -5.22
N THR A 692 37.50 -49.73 -4.02
CA THR A 692 37.00 -51.11 -3.77
C THR A 692 36.42 -51.30 -2.33
N GLU A 693 35.98 -52.51 -1.98
CA GLU A 693 34.99 -52.84 -0.93
C GLU A 693 35.52 -53.42 0.41
N ASN A 694 34.62 -53.47 1.41
CA ASN A 694 34.38 -54.53 2.43
C ASN A 694 35.52 -55.10 3.32
N GLY A 695 35.28 -55.09 4.64
CA GLY A 695 35.97 -55.91 5.65
C GLY A 695 35.23 -55.90 7.00
N VAL A 696 35.04 -57.06 7.64
CA VAL A 696 34.14 -57.27 8.81
C VAL A 696 34.75 -58.27 9.79
N LEU A 697 34.54 -58.14 11.13
CA LEU A 697 34.17 -59.23 12.08
C LEU A 697 34.27 -58.89 13.60
N GLY A 698 33.29 -59.38 14.39
CA GLY A 698 33.35 -59.63 15.85
C GLY A 698 33.21 -58.42 16.80
N GLY A 699 32.53 -58.48 17.97
CA GLY A 699 31.81 -59.55 18.69
C GLY A 699 32.09 -59.47 20.22
N LYS A 700 31.24 -59.88 21.19
CA LYS A 700 29.86 -60.43 21.28
C LYS A 700 29.32 -60.21 22.73
N SER A 701 28.02 -60.45 22.97
CA SER A 701 27.36 -60.58 24.31
C SER A 701 27.11 -59.25 25.08
N MET A 702 26.00 -58.95 25.77
CA MET A 702 24.62 -59.48 25.97
C MET A 702 23.78 -58.33 26.62
N LEU A 703 22.46 -58.34 26.92
CA LEU A 703 21.33 -59.29 26.85
C LEU A 703 20.01 -58.47 26.61
N ILE A 704 18.82 -59.11 26.64
CA ILE A 704 17.48 -58.55 26.29
C ILE A 704 16.42 -59.16 27.24
N PRO A 705 15.53 -58.40 27.91
CA PRO A 705 14.14 -58.14 27.43
C PRO A 705 13.48 -56.80 27.89
N ILE A 706 12.32 -56.28 27.41
CA ILE A 706 11.48 -56.42 26.19
C ILE A 706 10.49 -55.21 26.15
N ILE A 707 10.29 -54.56 24.97
CA ILE A 707 9.04 -53.98 24.36
C ILE A 707 8.09 -53.10 25.27
N ASN A 708 7.59 -51.89 24.94
CA ASN A 708 7.16 -51.29 23.64
C ASN A 708 7.03 -49.72 23.60
N THR A 709 6.66 -49.20 22.42
CA THR A 709 5.86 -47.97 22.13
C THR A 709 6.39 -46.54 22.43
N SER A 710 7.00 -45.95 21.40
CA SER A 710 6.61 -44.68 20.75
C SER A 710 6.36 -43.38 21.56
N ARG A 711 7.19 -42.36 21.30
CA ARG A 711 6.71 -41.05 20.81
C ARG A 711 7.79 -40.31 20.01
N SER A 712 7.42 -39.71 18.87
CA SER A 712 8.31 -38.85 18.08
C SER A 712 8.05 -37.37 18.39
N GLN A 713 9.10 -36.59 18.57
CA GLN A 713 9.06 -35.13 18.53
C GLN A 713 10.14 -34.64 17.56
N ARG A 714 9.72 -33.96 16.49
CA ARG A 714 10.61 -33.39 15.48
C ARG A 714 10.44 -31.87 15.48
N LEU A 715 11.52 -31.15 15.78
CA LEU A 715 11.55 -29.68 15.76
C LEU A 715 11.36 -29.17 14.32
N SER A 716 10.76 -27.99 14.17
CA SER A 716 10.39 -27.41 12.87
C SER A 716 11.08 -26.07 12.60
N SER A 717 12.37 -26.11 12.25
CA SER A 717 13.05 -25.01 11.55
C SER A 717 12.75 -25.11 10.05
N LYS A 718 11.96 -24.17 9.52
CA LYS A 718 11.78 -24.01 8.06
C LYS A 718 12.72 -22.91 7.54
N GLU A 719 14.00 -23.22 7.53
CA GLU A 719 14.98 -22.48 6.73
C GLU A 719 14.91 -22.96 5.27
N LEU A 720 15.40 -22.13 4.33
CA LEU A 720 15.42 -22.46 2.91
C LEU A 720 16.62 -23.36 2.59
N PRO A 721 16.43 -24.51 1.92
CA PRO A 721 17.56 -25.30 1.40
C PRO A 721 18.20 -24.60 0.19
N ASP A 722 19.48 -24.90 -0.03
CA ASP A 722 20.36 -24.17 -0.94
C ASP A 722 20.03 -24.35 -2.44
N SER A 723 20.45 -23.38 -3.24
CA SER A 723 20.06 -23.21 -4.65
C SER A 723 20.92 -23.98 -5.66
N SER A 724 21.28 -25.24 -5.36
CA SER A 724 22.21 -26.04 -6.18
C SER A 724 21.95 -27.56 -6.18
N SER A 725 20.79 -28.01 -6.68
CA SER A 725 20.59 -29.42 -7.09
C SER A 725 19.45 -29.59 -8.11
N PRO A 726 19.69 -30.21 -9.28
CA PRO A 726 18.64 -30.54 -10.24
C PRO A 726 17.99 -31.91 -9.93
N VAL A 727 16.72 -31.90 -9.55
CA VAL A 727 15.88 -33.12 -9.49
C VAL A 727 14.89 -33.08 -10.66
N PRO A 728 14.78 -34.13 -11.49
CA PRO A 728 13.93 -34.10 -12.67
C PRO A 728 12.44 -34.15 -12.32
N THR A 729 11.71 -33.07 -12.57
CA THR A 729 10.24 -33.05 -12.51
C THR A 729 9.64 -33.62 -13.79
N ASN A 730 8.71 -34.58 -13.67
CA ASN A 730 8.09 -35.24 -14.82
C ASN A 730 7.31 -34.29 -15.74
N SER A 731 7.70 -34.30 -17.02
CA SER A 731 6.86 -34.09 -18.20
C SER A 731 5.72 -33.03 -18.16
N ILE A 732 6.00 -31.79 -17.75
CA ILE A 732 5.22 -30.63 -18.21
C ILE A 732 5.87 -30.10 -19.49
N ARG A 733 5.12 -30.05 -20.61
CA ARG A 733 5.60 -29.49 -21.89
C ARG A 733 5.66 -27.96 -21.82
N ILE A 734 6.71 -27.41 -21.22
CA ILE A 734 7.01 -25.97 -21.30
C ILE A 734 7.36 -25.63 -22.76
N ILE A 735 6.56 -24.75 -23.38
CA ILE A 735 6.80 -24.28 -24.75
C ILE A 735 7.98 -23.30 -24.74
N LYS A 736 9.18 -23.80 -25.05
CA LYS A 736 10.42 -23.02 -25.11
C LYS A 736 10.44 -22.04 -26.31
N ARG A 737 9.71 -20.93 -26.22
CA ARG A 737 9.90 -19.78 -27.11
C ARG A 737 11.13 -18.99 -26.63
N SER A 738 12.20 -19.00 -27.42
CA SER A 738 13.40 -18.21 -27.12
C SER A 738 13.16 -16.72 -27.38
N ILE A 739 13.63 -15.87 -26.47
CA ILE A 739 13.49 -14.41 -26.55
C ILE A 739 14.88 -13.80 -26.77
N LYS A 740 15.34 -13.92 -28.02
CA LYS A 740 16.59 -13.31 -28.52
C LYS A 740 16.30 -11.99 -29.22
N LEU A 741 17.00 -10.94 -28.80
CA LEU A 741 16.71 -9.55 -29.15
C LEU A 741 17.97 -8.86 -29.67
N THR A 742 18.11 -8.74 -30.99
CA THR A 742 19.12 -7.88 -31.59
C THR A 742 18.78 -6.42 -31.33
N LEU A 743 19.74 -5.68 -30.76
CA LEU A 743 19.70 -4.23 -30.66
C LEU A 743 20.16 -3.58 -31.97
N ASN A 744 19.42 -2.54 -32.35
CA ASN A 744 19.64 -1.60 -33.44
C ASN A 744 19.28 -0.20 -32.91
#